data_AF-C5BZZ4-F1
#
_entry.id   AF-C5BZZ4-F1
#
_cell.length_a   1.000
_cell.length_b   1.000
_cell.length_c   1.000
_cell.angle_alpha   90.00
_cell.angle_beta   90.00
_cell.angle_gamma   90.00
#
_symmetry.space_group_name_H-M   'P 1'
#
loop_
_entity.id
_entity.type
_entity.pdbx_description
1 polymer ?
#
loop_
_entity_poly.entity_id
_entity_poly.type
_entity_poly.pdbx_seq_one_letter_code
_entity_poly.pdbx_strand_id
1 'polypeptide(L)'
;MILPAQAASAHRDPRPVEAGIVVERVEGMPEDFVNGVDVSSVLSLEESGVTFRDRRGRPADLFEVLADADVTHVRIRVWNDPFDAEGHGYGGGNVDVARAVEIGRRATAEGLSVLVDFHYSDFWADPGKQQSPKAWEGLAIEARAAAAGEFTTSALTAFRDGGVDVGMVQVGNETNNGVAGVTAFADMAQIFSAGSAAVRTVFPDALVAVHFTNPETAGRYAGYAAELERYGVDYDVFASSYYPFWHGTLENLTSVLSQVATTYDKKVMVAETSWNSTFDDGDGHPNTITSSSGFTQYPASVQGQAMAVRDVIEAVVNVGDAGIGVFYWEPAWLPVGPPEEVEQNRLLWERDGSGWATSYAGEYDPEDAGVWFGGSSWDNQALFDFSGRPLESLMVFAYARTGATAPRAVIAVEQVEVVVTEREPIVLPDAVEVTYNDRSVETQAVTWSDAVDWIRGPGEYRITGLTGAGVLAEASVTVQAVNHVRNPGFEDPDLSMWVITGEGAEVADDPDAFEGSRALKFWAATDYSFAISQRLEGVPAGTYALSATTQGDDAGETDSMLLSASTAAGEVSAPLELAGWRNWSTATIDEVVVGDDGVVTVSAAFTVQGGAWGNVDAVTLSQVDRTEIDTTALEAALAEAWAVDRSLYTAESLRVLDDAVEKAEVVLAGSRAEQADADAATSLLVEALAGLEPADDGPGRPCRPGGGGPGHPGHPGGPGHPGHPGHPGHPGHPGHPGHPGGPGHAGHPGGSDVEHRGGPGHPGGPGGPGGPGRPCR
;
A
#
# COMPACT_ATOMS: atom_id res chain seq x y z
N MET A 1 -20.34 -53.41 -8.00
CA MET A 1 -20.97 -52.12 -7.67
C MET A 1 -20.77 -51.22 -8.86
N ILE A 2 -21.85 -50.61 -9.35
CA ILE A 2 -21.86 -49.79 -10.56
C ILE A 2 -21.30 -48.42 -10.17
N LEU A 3 -20.15 -48.05 -10.74
CA LEU A 3 -19.58 -46.71 -10.67
C LEU A 3 -20.57 -45.71 -11.29
N PRO A 4 -20.88 -44.56 -10.67
CA PRO A 4 -21.60 -43.53 -11.36
C PRO A 4 -20.65 -42.88 -12.39
N ALA A 5 -21.19 -42.66 -13.58
CA ALA A 5 -20.49 -42.08 -14.71
C ALA A 5 -20.00 -40.67 -14.40
N GLN A 6 -18.75 -40.39 -14.75
CA GLN A 6 -18.23 -39.04 -14.97
C GLN A 6 -19.24 -38.28 -15.85
N ALA A 7 -19.76 -37.17 -15.33
CA ALA A 7 -20.43 -36.19 -16.15
C ALA A 7 -19.38 -35.65 -17.12
N ALA A 8 -19.48 -36.06 -18.39
CA ALA A 8 -18.70 -35.48 -19.47
C ALA A 8 -18.93 -33.96 -19.47
N SER A 9 -17.84 -33.21 -19.35
CA SER A 9 -17.79 -31.76 -19.52
C SER A 9 -18.58 -31.39 -20.77
N ALA A 10 -19.67 -30.65 -20.58
CA ALA A 10 -20.41 -30.08 -21.69
C ALA A 10 -19.47 -29.11 -22.41
N HIS A 11 -19.21 -29.34 -23.70
CA HIS A 11 -18.54 -28.38 -24.59
C HIS A 11 -19.04 -26.96 -24.30
N ARG A 12 -18.20 -26.16 -23.62
CA ARG A 12 -18.50 -24.76 -23.32
C ARG A 12 -18.56 -24.02 -24.65
N ASP A 13 -19.70 -23.37 -24.88
CA ASP A 13 -19.94 -22.56 -26.07
C ASP A 13 -18.84 -21.48 -26.18
N PRO A 14 -18.08 -21.40 -27.28
CA PRO A 14 -16.96 -20.47 -27.41
C PRO A 14 -17.40 -19.00 -27.61
N ARG A 15 -18.68 -18.70 -27.37
CA ARG A 15 -19.24 -17.36 -27.51
C ARG A 15 -19.04 -16.57 -26.21
N PRO A 16 -18.68 -15.28 -26.30
CA PRO A 16 -18.61 -14.43 -25.13
C PRO A 16 -19.93 -14.41 -24.36
N VAL A 17 -19.84 -14.40 -23.03
CA VAL A 17 -21.00 -14.28 -22.14
C VAL A 17 -21.34 -12.82 -21.87
N GLU A 18 -22.61 -12.52 -21.59
CA GLU A 18 -23.00 -11.21 -21.08
C GLU A 18 -22.70 -11.14 -19.58
N ALA A 19 -22.02 -10.07 -19.13
CA ALA A 19 -21.58 -9.88 -17.76
C ALA A 19 -21.60 -8.40 -17.34
N GLY A 20 -21.26 -8.12 -16.07
CA GLY A 20 -21.07 -6.76 -15.55
C GLY A 20 -19.70 -6.14 -15.88
N ILE A 21 -18.76 -6.95 -16.37
CA ILE A 21 -17.40 -6.57 -16.75
C ILE A 21 -17.06 -7.14 -18.14
N VAL A 22 -16.08 -6.55 -18.80
CA VAL A 22 -15.53 -7.05 -20.06
C VAL A 22 -14.27 -7.85 -19.73
N VAL A 23 -14.14 -9.05 -20.30
CA VAL A 23 -12.93 -9.84 -20.21
C VAL A 23 -12.66 -10.42 -21.58
N GLU A 24 -11.52 -10.08 -22.16
CA GLU A 24 -11.11 -10.67 -23.44
C GLU A 24 -10.72 -12.12 -23.22
N ARG A 25 -11.19 -12.99 -24.12
CA ARG A 25 -10.77 -14.39 -24.15
C ARG A 25 -9.24 -14.46 -24.30
N VAL A 26 -8.61 -15.37 -23.58
CA VAL A 26 -7.20 -15.71 -23.74
C VAL A 26 -7.13 -16.84 -24.77
N GLU A 27 -6.61 -16.52 -25.94
CA GLU A 27 -6.49 -17.49 -27.03
C GLU A 27 -5.38 -18.51 -26.74
N GLY A 28 -5.61 -19.77 -27.11
CA GLY A 28 -4.63 -20.84 -26.91
C GLY A 28 -4.49 -21.36 -25.48
N MET A 29 -5.31 -20.89 -24.53
CA MET A 29 -5.30 -21.43 -23.16
C MET A 29 -5.59 -22.95 -23.14
N PRO A 30 -4.71 -23.78 -22.55
CA PRO A 30 -4.94 -25.22 -22.41
C PRO A 30 -6.20 -25.56 -21.59
N GLU A 31 -6.86 -26.69 -21.90
CA GLU A 31 -8.03 -27.14 -21.14
C GLU A 31 -7.69 -27.43 -19.67
N ASP A 32 -6.48 -27.91 -19.41
CA ASP A 32 -5.93 -28.24 -18.10
C ASP A 32 -5.09 -27.10 -17.48
N PHE A 33 -5.18 -25.87 -18.02
CA PHE A 33 -4.53 -24.70 -17.42
C PHE A 33 -5.00 -24.49 -15.98
N VAL A 34 -4.06 -24.34 -15.06
CA VAL A 34 -4.34 -24.17 -13.64
C VAL A 34 -4.82 -22.75 -13.36
N ASN A 35 -6.09 -22.65 -13.01
CA ASN A 35 -6.70 -21.49 -12.38
C ASN A 35 -6.66 -21.71 -10.85
N GLY A 36 -5.68 -21.13 -10.18
CA GLY A 36 -5.43 -21.35 -8.76
C GLY A 36 -5.75 -20.13 -7.89
N VAL A 37 -6.00 -20.37 -6.61
CA VAL A 37 -6.05 -19.33 -5.57
C VAL A 37 -5.37 -19.80 -4.29
N ASP A 38 -4.77 -18.90 -3.53
CA ASP A 38 -4.30 -19.15 -2.15
C ASP A 38 -5.32 -18.59 -1.17
N VAL A 39 -5.91 -19.42 -0.31
CA VAL A 39 -6.91 -18.99 0.69
C VAL A 39 -6.53 -19.43 2.09
N SER A 40 -5.23 -19.43 2.40
CA SER A 40 -4.76 -20.07 3.63
C SER A 40 -5.23 -19.35 4.91
N SER A 41 -5.63 -18.08 4.83
CA SER A 41 -6.25 -17.32 5.93
C SER A 41 -7.65 -17.82 6.33
N VAL A 42 -8.33 -18.62 5.50
CA VAL A 42 -9.77 -18.93 5.59
C VAL A 42 -10.24 -19.40 6.97
N LEU A 43 -9.50 -20.31 7.62
CA LEU A 43 -9.92 -20.89 8.90
C LEU A 43 -9.90 -19.84 10.02
N SER A 44 -8.87 -18.98 10.06
CA SER A 44 -8.77 -17.93 11.07
C SER A 44 -9.84 -16.87 10.88
N LEU A 45 -10.18 -16.55 9.63
CA LEU A 45 -11.29 -15.64 9.31
C LEU A 45 -12.63 -16.19 9.78
N GLU A 46 -12.92 -17.46 9.51
CA GLU A 46 -14.14 -18.13 9.97
C GLU A 46 -14.23 -18.20 11.50
N GLU A 47 -13.11 -18.47 12.19
CA GLU A 47 -12.99 -18.43 13.65
C GLU A 47 -13.25 -17.02 14.21
N SER A 48 -12.83 -15.97 13.49
CA SER A 48 -13.14 -14.58 13.78
C SER A 48 -14.56 -14.16 13.41
N GLY A 49 -15.34 -15.03 12.76
CA GLY A 49 -16.75 -14.82 12.45
C GLY A 49 -17.04 -14.27 11.05
N VAL A 50 -16.02 -14.19 10.18
CA VAL A 50 -16.21 -13.83 8.76
C VAL A 50 -17.11 -14.85 8.08
N THR A 51 -18.02 -14.37 7.23
CA THR A 51 -18.98 -15.20 6.50
C THR A 51 -18.88 -14.93 5.01
N PHE A 52 -18.52 -15.95 4.23
CA PHE A 52 -18.55 -15.91 2.77
C PHE A 52 -19.97 -16.14 2.23
N ARG A 53 -20.23 -15.62 1.04
CA ARG A 53 -21.54 -15.65 0.38
C ARG A 53 -21.40 -16.06 -1.08
N ASP A 54 -22.49 -16.59 -1.63
CA ASP A 54 -22.61 -16.82 -3.07
C ASP A 54 -22.97 -15.53 -3.83
N ARG A 55 -23.01 -15.60 -5.17
CA ARG A 55 -23.43 -14.49 -6.05
C ARG A 55 -24.86 -13.97 -5.78
N ARG A 56 -25.70 -14.76 -5.10
CA ARG A 56 -27.07 -14.39 -4.69
C ARG A 56 -27.11 -13.76 -3.29
N GLY A 57 -25.97 -13.58 -2.63
CA GLY A 57 -25.82 -13.00 -1.29
C GLY A 57 -26.13 -13.96 -0.13
N ARG A 58 -26.30 -15.25 -0.41
CA ARG A 58 -26.60 -16.27 0.61
C ARG A 58 -25.29 -16.80 1.19
N PRO A 59 -25.19 -17.05 2.51
CA PRO A 59 -24.02 -17.71 3.08
C PRO A 59 -23.69 -19.01 2.34
N ALA A 60 -22.42 -19.20 2.00
CA ALA A 60 -21.91 -20.35 1.26
C ALA A 60 -20.50 -20.69 1.74
N ASP A 61 -20.07 -21.94 1.54
CA ASP A 61 -18.69 -22.33 1.78
C ASP A 61 -17.78 -21.67 0.72
N LEU A 62 -16.61 -21.17 1.14
CA LEU A 62 -15.68 -20.48 0.23
C LEU A 62 -15.28 -21.38 -0.95
N PHE A 63 -15.01 -22.67 -0.71
CA PHE A 63 -14.54 -23.58 -1.75
C PHE A 63 -15.63 -23.89 -2.79
N GLU A 64 -16.90 -23.93 -2.38
CA GLU A 64 -18.04 -24.04 -3.30
C GLU A 64 -18.08 -22.82 -4.24
N VAL A 65 -17.94 -21.61 -3.68
CA VAL A 65 -17.97 -20.36 -4.46
C VAL A 65 -16.79 -20.28 -5.44
N LEU A 66 -15.60 -20.73 -5.03
CA LEU A 66 -14.42 -20.78 -5.89
C LEU A 66 -14.58 -21.79 -7.03
N ALA A 67 -15.07 -23.01 -6.74
CA ALA A 67 -15.33 -24.03 -7.76
C ALA A 67 -16.36 -23.55 -8.80
N ASP A 68 -17.44 -22.88 -8.35
CA ASP A 68 -18.46 -22.26 -9.20
C ASP A 68 -17.90 -21.15 -10.12
N ALA A 69 -16.74 -20.57 -9.77
CA ALA A 69 -16.05 -19.55 -10.52
C ALA A 69 -14.97 -20.10 -11.48
N ASP A 70 -14.88 -21.42 -11.65
CA ASP A 70 -13.88 -22.10 -12.51
C ASP A 70 -12.44 -22.05 -11.96
N VAL A 71 -12.31 -21.85 -10.65
CA VAL A 71 -11.07 -22.19 -9.93
C VAL A 71 -10.91 -23.71 -9.93
N THR A 72 -9.67 -24.16 -10.09
CA THR A 72 -9.31 -25.57 -10.23
C THR A 72 -8.35 -26.03 -9.14
N HIS A 73 -7.60 -25.10 -8.54
CA HIS A 73 -6.57 -25.40 -7.56
C HIS A 73 -6.63 -24.46 -6.36
N VAL A 74 -6.27 -24.98 -5.19
CA VAL A 74 -6.06 -24.21 -3.97
C VAL A 74 -4.59 -24.36 -3.54
N ARG A 75 -3.90 -23.24 -3.39
CA ARG A 75 -2.59 -23.16 -2.75
C ARG A 75 -2.77 -22.94 -1.24
N ILE A 76 -1.91 -23.58 -0.46
CA ILE A 76 -1.94 -23.52 1.01
C ILE A 76 -0.52 -23.35 1.53
N ARG A 77 -0.20 -22.20 2.14
CA ARG A 77 1.06 -22.02 2.87
C ARG A 77 1.10 -22.91 4.12
N VAL A 78 2.26 -23.44 4.45
CA VAL A 78 2.48 -24.31 5.59
C VAL A 78 3.73 -23.89 6.34
N TRP A 79 3.53 -23.48 7.58
CA TRP A 79 4.60 -23.22 8.54
C TRP A 79 4.91 -24.45 9.39
N ASN A 80 6.14 -24.49 9.89
CA ASN A 80 6.64 -25.58 10.72
C ASN A 80 5.98 -25.56 12.11
N ASP A 81 6.07 -24.44 12.82
CA ASP A 81 5.50 -24.21 14.15
C ASP A 81 5.17 -22.71 14.36
N PRO A 82 4.04 -22.22 13.82
CA PRO A 82 3.67 -20.80 13.84
C PRO A 82 3.09 -20.34 15.18
N PHE A 83 3.71 -20.78 16.28
CA PHE A 83 3.27 -20.51 17.65
C PHE A 83 4.46 -20.19 18.55
N ASP A 84 4.19 -19.40 19.59
CA ASP A 84 5.12 -19.21 20.70
C ASP A 84 5.13 -20.43 21.64
N ALA A 85 6.01 -20.40 22.65
CA ALA A 85 6.14 -21.48 23.64
C ALA A 85 4.86 -21.72 24.48
N GLU A 86 3.98 -20.73 24.58
CA GLU A 86 2.70 -20.78 25.29
C GLU A 86 1.53 -21.26 24.41
N GLY A 87 1.76 -21.39 23.10
CA GLY A 87 0.78 -21.82 22.10
C GLY A 87 -0.07 -20.69 21.53
N HIS A 88 0.36 -19.43 21.66
CA HIS A 88 -0.28 -18.32 20.94
C HIS A 88 0.23 -18.27 19.50
N GLY A 89 -0.70 -18.17 18.55
CA GLY A 89 -0.37 -18.17 17.13
C GLY A 89 0.23 -16.86 16.66
N TYR A 90 1.22 -16.93 15.77
CA TYR A 90 1.92 -15.78 15.19
C TYR A 90 1.06 -14.94 14.22
N GLY A 91 -0.14 -15.39 13.87
CA GLY A 91 -1.02 -14.72 12.92
C GLY A 91 -0.90 -15.29 11.52
N GLY A 92 -1.33 -14.51 10.52
CA GLY A 92 -1.25 -14.89 9.12
C GLY A 92 -2.03 -16.17 8.77
N GLY A 93 -3.05 -16.51 9.56
CA GLY A 93 -3.84 -17.75 9.46
C GLY A 93 -3.39 -18.89 10.38
N ASN A 94 -2.26 -18.74 11.09
CA ASN A 94 -1.65 -19.75 11.97
C ASN A 94 -1.48 -21.12 11.27
N VAL A 95 -1.11 -21.12 9.99
CA VAL A 95 -1.28 -22.28 9.10
C VAL A 95 -0.20 -23.33 9.32
N ASP A 96 -0.40 -24.16 10.35
CA ASP A 96 0.34 -25.38 10.58
C ASP A 96 -0.13 -26.53 9.68
N VAL A 97 0.52 -27.70 9.78
CA VAL A 97 0.16 -28.89 9.00
C VAL A 97 -1.30 -29.32 9.22
N ALA A 98 -1.81 -29.23 10.45
CA ALA A 98 -3.16 -29.72 10.76
C ALA A 98 -4.23 -28.85 10.09
N ARG A 99 -4.09 -27.52 10.18
CA ARG A 99 -4.95 -26.55 9.49
C ARG A 99 -4.83 -26.68 7.98
N ALA A 100 -3.61 -26.85 7.46
CA ALA A 100 -3.39 -27.01 6.04
C ALA A 100 -4.08 -28.27 5.48
N VAL A 101 -4.08 -29.39 6.22
CA VAL A 101 -4.83 -30.60 5.86
C VAL A 101 -6.35 -30.36 5.89
N GLU A 102 -6.86 -29.59 6.85
CA GLU A 102 -8.29 -29.24 6.91
C GLU A 102 -8.73 -28.40 5.70
N ILE A 103 -7.97 -27.37 5.36
CA ILE A 103 -8.16 -26.54 4.16
C ILE A 103 -8.12 -27.43 2.92
N GLY A 104 -7.10 -28.27 2.78
CA GLY A 104 -6.96 -29.17 1.64
C GLY A 104 -8.11 -30.17 1.49
N ARG A 105 -8.64 -30.67 2.60
CA ARG A 105 -9.80 -31.57 2.60
C ARG A 105 -11.07 -30.87 2.11
N ARG A 106 -11.27 -29.59 2.49
CA ARG A 106 -12.40 -28.78 2.01
C ARG A 106 -12.27 -28.48 0.52
N ALA A 107 -11.08 -28.10 0.05
CA ALA A 107 -10.79 -27.93 -1.37
C ALA A 107 -11.09 -29.21 -2.17
N THR A 108 -10.59 -30.35 -1.71
CA THR A 108 -10.80 -31.66 -2.36
C THR A 108 -12.29 -32.05 -2.42
N ALA A 109 -13.08 -31.70 -1.39
CA ALA A 109 -14.50 -32.00 -1.36
C ALA A 109 -15.28 -31.30 -2.48
N GLU A 110 -14.80 -30.14 -2.93
CA GLU A 110 -15.36 -29.36 -4.05
C GLU A 110 -14.65 -29.65 -5.39
N GLY A 111 -13.78 -30.67 -5.43
CA GLY A 111 -13.07 -31.09 -6.64
C GLY A 111 -11.88 -30.20 -7.03
N LEU A 112 -11.38 -29.41 -6.09
CA LEU A 112 -10.20 -28.57 -6.28
C LEU A 112 -8.94 -29.33 -5.87
N SER A 113 -7.93 -29.35 -6.76
CA SER A 113 -6.61 -29.94 -6.48
C SER A 113 -5.79 -29.00 -5.58
N VAL A 114 -4.85 -29.54 -4.80
CA VAL A 114 -4.09 -28.78 -3.81
C VAL A 114 -2.63 -28.62 -4.20
N LEU A 115 -2.13 -27.38 -4.08
CA LEU A 115 -0.72 -27.04 -4.03
C LEU A 115 -0.33 -26.81 -2.56
N VAL A 116 0.54 -27.66 -2.01
CA VAL A 116 1.07 -27.49 -0.65
C VAL A 116 2.36 -26.68 -0.70
N ASP A 117 2.37 -25.51 -0.08
CA ASP A 117 3.54 -24.61 -0.06
C ASP A 117 4.25 -24.65 1.28
N PHE A 118 5.38 -25.36 1.33
CA PHE A 118 6.22 -25.38 2.52
C PHE A 118 7.14 -24.16 2.54
N HIS A 119 6.90 -23.26 3.48
CA HIS A 119 7.78 -22.11 3.71
C HIS A 119 9.14 -22.54 4.28
N TYR A 120 9.19 -23.67 5.00
CA TYR A 120 10.35 -24.10 5.78
C TYR A 120 10.82 -23.03 6.77
N SER A 121 9.86 -22.39 7.41
CA SER A 121 10.01 -21.37 8.45
C SER A 121 8.82 -21.52 9.41
N ASP A 122 8.93 -20.94 10.60
CA ASP A 122 7.80 -20.86 11.53
C ASP A 122 6.87 -19.68 11.21
N PHE A 123 7.29 -18.76 10.34
CA PHE A 123 6.46 -17.64 9.92
C PHE A 123 6.75 -17.22 8.47
N TRP A 124 6.29 -16.03 8.04
CA TRP A 124 6.43 -15.54 6.67
C TRP A 124 7.83 -15.77 6.10
N ALA A 125 7.88 -16.29 4.88
CA ALA A 125 9.13 -16.52 4.14
C ALA A 125 9.03 -15.79 2.80
N ASP A 126 9.93 -14.84 2.56
CA ASP A 126 10.00 -13.94 1.41
C ASP A 126 11.48 -13.55 1.13
N PRO A 127 11.80 -12.66 0.17
CA PRO A 127 13.20 -12.30 -0.10
C PRO A 127 13.96 -11.68 1.07
N GLY A 128 13.27 -11.02 2.01
CA GLY A 128 13.84 -10.42 3.21
C GLY A 128 13.85 -11.37 4.41
N LYS A 129 12.91 -12.31 4.47
CA LYS A 129 12.69 -13.22 5.60
C LYS A 129 12.82 -14.68 5.18
N GLN A 130 13.86 -15.36 5.65
CA GLN A 130 14.07 -16.79 5.40
C GLN A 130 14.57 -17.48 6.68
N GLN A 131 14.00 -17.13 7.82
CA GLN A 131 14.40 -17.62 9.13
C GLN A 131 14.31 -19.15 9.19
N SER A 132 15.24 -19.77 9.91
CA SER A 132 15.17 -21.20 10.22
C SER A 132 14.01 -21.45 11.19
N PRO A 133 13.21 -22.52 11.03
CA PRO A 133 12.30 -22.96 12.08
C PRO A 133 13.02 -23.08 13.42
N LYS A 134 12.36 -22.73 14.52
CA LYS A 134 12.90 -22.77 15.89
C LYS A 134 13.53 -24.14 16.20
N ALA A 135 12.87 -25.22 15.77
CA ALA A 135 13.33 -26.60 15.97
C ALA A 135 14.63 -26.95 15.23
N TRP A 136 15.04 -26.17 14.23
CA TRP A 136 16.19 -26.43 13.37
C TRP A 136 17.36 -25.49 13.64
N GLU A 137 17.22 -24.57 14.58
CA GLU A 137 18.28 -23.65 14.96
C GLU A 137 19.54 -24.39 15.41
N GLY A 138 20.70 -23.90 14.95
CA GLY A 138 22.00 -24.50 15.27
C GLY A 138 22.30 -25.83 14.56
N LEU A 139 21.37 -26.39 13.79
CA LEU A 139 21.67 -27.58 12.97
C LEU A 139 22.65 -27.24 11.85
N ALA A 140 23.63 -28.13 11.65
CA ALA A 140 24.45 -28.15 10.44
C ALA A 140 23.60 -28.48 9.22
N ILE A 141 24.05 -28.07 8.03
CA ILE A 141 23.24 -28.16 6.80
C ILE A 141 22.75 -29.59 6.52
N GLU A 142 23.56 -30.63 6.70
CA GLU A 142 23.14 -32.00 6.43
C GLU A 142 22.01 -32.46 7.37
N ALA A 143 22.10 -32.07 8.65
CA ALA A 143 21.06 -32.36 9.64
C ALA A 143 19.80 -31.52 9.39
N ARG A 144 19.96 -30.28 8.93
CA ARG A 144 18.84 -29.39 8.57
C ARG A 144 18.09 -29.89 7.35
N ALA A 145 18.81 -30.31 6.30
CA ALA A 145 18.20 -30.94 5.12
C ALA A 145 17.46 -32.23 5.47
N ALA A 146 18.04 -33.07 6.34
CA ALA A 146 17.34 -34.25 6.85
C ALA A 146 16.05 -33.88 7.60
N ALA A 147 16.09 -32.87 8.48
CA ALA A 147 14.92 -32.40 9.20
C ALA A 147 13.83 -31.84 8.26
N ALA A 148 14.21 -31.11 7.21
CA ALA A 148 13.29 -30.64 6.19
C ALA A 148 12.62 -31.80 5.44
N GLY A 149 13.38 -32.81 5.02
CA GLY A 149 12.83 -34.01 4.36
C GLY A 149 11.91 -34.82 5.29
N GLU A 150 12.25 -34.97 6.56
CA GLU A 150 11.40 -35.62 7.58
C GLU A 150 10.10 -34.87 7.82
N PHE A 151 10.17 -33.54 7.96
CA PHE A 151 9.01 -32.67 8.10
C PHE A 151 8.09 -32.78 6.88
N THR A 152 8.62 -32.64 5.66
CA THR A 152 7.84 -32.76 4.41
C THR A 152 7.21 -34.15 4.28
N THR A 153 7.94 -35.22 4.60
CA THR A 153 7.40 -36.59 4.56
C THR A 153 6.23 -36.77 5.54
N SER A 154 6.39 -36.27 6.77
CA SER A 154 5.37 -36.34 7.82
C SER A 154 4.13 -35.53 7.45
N ALA A 155 4.33 -34.27 7.01
CA ALA A 155 3.25 -33.39 6.60
C ALA A 155 2.47 -33.98 5.42
N LEU A 156 3.15 -34.35 4.32
CA LEU A 156 2.49 -34.94 3.16
C LEU A 156 1.80 -36.27 3.47
N THR A 157 2.34 -37.06 4.41
CA THR A 157 1.64 -38.25 4.91
C THR A 157 0.32 -37.87 5.59
N ALA A 158 0.28 -36.80 6.38
CA ALA A 158 -0.96 -36.29 6.96
C ALA A 158 -1.96 -35.82 5.89
N PHE A 159 -1.51 -35.13 4.83
CA PHE A 159 -2.36 -34.77 3.69
C PHE A 159 -2.95 -36.00 2.99
N ARG A 160 -2.12 -37.00 2.69
CA ARG A 160 -2.55 -38.25 2.05
C ARG A 160 -3.56 -38.99 2.92
N ASP A 161 -3.28 -39.11 4.22
CA ASP A 161 -4.12 -39.84 5.16
C ASP A 161 -5.43 -39.07 5.44
N GLY A 162 -5.42 -37.74 5.30
CA GLY A 162 -6.58 -36.86 5.29
C GLY A 162 -7.43 -36.92 4.01
N GLY A 163 -6.96 -37.64 2.98
CA GLY A 163 -7.64 -37.79 1.71
C GLY A 163 -7.60 -36.53 0.82
N VAL A 164 -6.58 -35.70 0.98
CA VAL A 164 -6.39 -34.48 0.16
C VAL A 164 -5.82 -34.84 -1.22
N ASP A 165 -6.40 -34.26 -2.27
CA ASP A 165 -5.91 -34.37 -3.64
C ASP A 165 -4.73 -33.41 -3.88
N VAL A 166 -3.53 -33.85 -3.49
CA VAL A 166 -2.30 -33.07 -3.67
C VAL A 166 -1.77 -33.26 -5.09
N GLY A 167 -1.94 -32.23 -5.92
CA GLY A 167 -1.43 -32.20 -7.30
C GLY A 167 -0.05 -31.56 -7.45
N MET A 168 0.35 -30.71 -6.50
CA MET A 168 1.64 -30.01 -6.54
C MET A 168 2.17 -29.73 -5.13
N VAL A 169 3.49 -29.67 -4.98
CA VAL A 169 4.16 -29.26 -3.74
C VAL A 169 5.24 -28.25 -4.06
N GLN A 170 5.22 -27.12 -3.38
CA GLN A 170 6.23 -26.08 -3.44
C GLN A 170 7.23 -26.25 -2.29
N VAL A 171 8.52 -26.27 -2.66
CA VAL A 171 9.64 -26.56 -1.77
C VAL A 171 10.38 -25.25 -1.47
N GLY A 172 9.86 -24.49 -0.50
CA GLY A 172 10.30 -23.14 -0.16
C GLY A 172 9.48 -22.06 -0.87
N ASN A 173 9.24 -20.94 -0.18
CA ASN A 173 8.54 -19.78 -0.72
C ASN A 173 9.50 -18.61 -1.00
N GLU A 174 9.41 -18.03 -2.21
CA GLU A 174 10.19 -16.86 -2.66
C GLU A 174 11.67 -16.89 -2.24
N THR A 175 12.32 -18.03 -2.48
CA THR A 175 13.65 -18.39 -1.98
C THR A 175 14.80 -17.69 -2.72
N ASN A 176 14.66 -16.39 -2.98
CA ASN A 176 15.61 -15.58 -3.73
C ASN A 176 16.99 -15.51 -3.06
N ASN A 177 16.99 -15.40 -1.73
CA ASN A 177 18.19 -15.13 -0.93
C ASN A 177 18.48 -16.20 0.12
N GLY A 178 17.57 -17.15 0.33
CA GLY A 178 17.73 -18.22 1.30
C GLY A 178 16.53 -19.15 1.37
N VAL A 179 16.66 -20.20 2.18
CA VAL A 179 15.57 -21.09 2.62
C VAL A 179 15.97 -21.72 3.95
N ALA A 180 15.04 -21.86 4.89
CA ALA A 180 15.29 -22.49 6.20
C ALA A 180 16.55 -21.97 6.92
N GLY A 181 16.82 -20.66 6.84
CA GLY A 181 17.97 -20.01 7.47
C GLY A 181 19.33 -20.30 6.84
N VAL A 182 19.40 -20.84 5.62
CA VAL A 182 20.65 -20.91 4.84
C VAL A 182 20.57 -20.04 3.59
N THR A 183 21.68 -19.42 3.23
CA THR A 183 21.75 -18.43 2.12
C THR A 183 22.73 -18.82 1.01
N ALA A 184 23.66 -19.74 1.29
CA ALA A 184 24.53 -20.27 0.25
C ALA A 184 23.73 -21.22 -0.65
N PHE A 185 23.76 -21.01 -1.98
CA PHE A 185 22.92 -21.81 -2.90
C PHE A 185 23.19 -23.32 -2.82
N ALA A 186 24.43 -23.73 -2.56
CA ALA A 186 24.78 -25.14 -2.33
C ALA A 186 24.02 -25.76 -1.16
N ASP A 187 23.78 -24.98 -0.12
CA ASP A 187 23.05 -25.40 1.08
C ASP A 187 21.55 -25.36 0.83
N MET A 188 21.06 -24.31 0.16
CA MET A 188 19.66 -24.23 -0.28
C MET A 188 19.27 -25.43 -1.16
N ALA A 189 20.14 -25.83 -2.10
CA ALA A 189 19.95 -26.99 -2.96
C ALA A 189 19.82 -28.31 -2.17
N GLN A 190 20.46 -28.43 -1.01
CA GLN A 190 20.30 -29.60 -0.14
C GLN A 190 18.90 -29.62 0.52
N ILE A 191 18.39 -28.46 0.93
CA ILE A 191 17.01 -28.34 1.43
C ILE A 191 16.00 -28.67 0.32
N PHE A 192 16.16 -28.08 -0.88
CA PHE A 192 15.31 -28.35 -2.03
C PHE A 192 15.29 -29.83 -2.41
N SER A 193 16.46 -30.46 -2.45
CA SER A 193 16.58 -31.89 -2.80
C SER A 193 15.95 -32.79 -1.73
N ALA A 194 16.06 -32.44 -0.45
CA ALA A 194 15.43 -33.21 0.63
C ALA A 194 13.91 -33.10 0.60
N GLY A 195 13.37 -31.90 0.40
CA GLY A 195 11.94 -31.67 0.21
C GLY A 195 11.40 -32.42 -1.01
N SER A 196 12.05 -32.26 -2.17
CA SER A 196 11.68 -32.96 -3.41
C SER A 196 11.67 -34.49 -3.22
N ALA A 197 12.72 -35.08 -2.62
CA ALA A 197 12.77 -36.51 -2.36
C ALA A 197 11.61 -37.03 -1.48
N ALA A 198 11.18 -36.22 -0.51
CA ALA A 198 9.99 -36.51 0.29
C ALA A 198 8.70 -36.47 -0.55
N VAL A 199 8.53 -35.47 -1.43
CA VAL A 199 7.39 -35.39 -2.36
C VAL A 199 7.34 -36.63 -3.24
N ARG A 200 8.45 -36.97 -3.92
CA ARG A 200 8.54 -38.16 -4.79
C ARG A 200 8.20 -39.46 -4.07
N THR A 201 8.43 -39.53 -2.77
CA THR A 201 8.12 -40.72 -1.95
C THR A 201 6.65 -40.82 -1.58
N VAL A 202 6.02 -39.71 -1.19
CA VAL A 202 4.64 -39.71 -0.65
C VAL A 202 3.60 -39.53 -1.75
N PHE A 203 3.87 -38.63 -2.71
CA PHE A 203 3.02 -38.28 -3.85
C PHE A 203 3.84 -38.31 -5.15
N PRO A 204 4.15 -39.50 -5.69
CA PRO A 204 5.02 -39.63 -6.87
C PRO A 204 4.49 -38.96 -8.14
N ASP A 205 3.17 -38.73 -8.23
CA ASP A 205 2.52 -38.08 -9.37
C ASP A 205 2.36 -36.55 -9.18
N ALA A 206 2.62 -36.02 -7.97
CA ALA A 206 2.57 -34.59 -7.72
C ALA A 206 3.78 -33.87 -8.32
N LEU A 207 3.53 -32.68 -8.87
CA LEU A 207 4.59 -31.82 -9.39
C LEU A 207 5.39 -31.19 -8.24
N VAL A 208 6.71 -31.15 -8.36
CA VAL A 208 7.61 -30.44 -7.44
C VAL A 208 7.91 -29.05 -8.00
N ALA A 209 7.55 -28.00 -7.26
CA ALA A 209 7.82 -26.62 -7.61
C ALA A 209 8.90 -25.99 -6.70
N VAL A 210 9.70 -25.11 -7.28
CA VAL A 210 10.57 -24.17 -6.55
C VAL A 210 10.14 -22.75 -6.90
N HIS A 211 10.07 -21.87 -5.90
CA HIS A 211 9.45 -20.56 -6.04
C HIS A 211 10.44 -19.41 -5.81
N PHE A 212 10.42 -18.45 -6.74
CA PHE A 212 11.20 -17.22 -6.73
C PHE A 212 10.32 -16.02 -7.08
N THR A 213 10.86 -14.81 -6.90
CA THR A 213 10.17 -13.54 -7.19
C THR A 213 11.13 -12.51 -7.80
N ASN A 214 10.65 -11.30 -8.08
CA ASN A 214 11.38 -10.24 -8.79
C ASN A 214 11.86 -10.61 -10.22
N PRO A 215 10.95 -11.03 -11.12
CA PRO A 215 11.29 -11.37 -12.50
C PRO A 215 11.87 -10.18 -13.32
N GLU A 216 11.64 -8.94 -12.88
CA GLU A 216 12.14 -7.71 -13.50
C GLU A 216 13.65 -7.53 -13.36
N THR A 217 14.29 -8.21 -12.40
CA THR A 217 15.74 -8.11 -12.24
C THR A 217 16.45 -8.89 -13.33
N ALA A 218 17.15 -8.15 -14.21
CA ALA A 218 17.87 -8.70 -15.35
C ALA A 218 18.78 -9.89 -14.97
N GLY A 219 18.54 -11.04 -15.61
CA GLY A 219 19.35 -12.25 -15.45
C GLY A 219 19.12 -13.05 -14.16
N ARG A 220 18.26 -12.58 -13.24
CA ARG A 220 18.03 -13.24 -11.94
C ARG A 220 17.51 -14.68 -12.10
N TYR A 221 16.45 -14.88 -12.88
CA TYR A 221 15.86 -16.21 -13.08
C TYR A 221 16.78 -17.15 -13.85
N ALA A 222 17.49 -16.64 -14.86
CA ALA A 222 18.50 -17.42 -15.56
C ALA A 222 19.61 -17.90 -14.62
N GLY A 223 20.02 -17.05 -13.66
CA GLY A 223 21.00 -17.38 -12.63
C GLY A 223 20.51 -18.47 -11.67
N TYR A 224 19.30 -18.33 -11.11
CA TYR A 224 18.73 -19.34 -10.21
C TYR A 224 18.53 -20.69 -10.91
N ALA A 225 17.98 -20.69 -12.12
CA ALA A 225 17.80 -21.92 -12.88
C ALA A 225 19.14 -22.61 -13.21
N ALA A 226 20.19 -21.84 -13.50
CA ALA A 226 21.53 -22.38 -13.71
C ALA A 226 22.12 -23.03 -12.45
N GLU A 227 21.91 -22.42 -11.28
CA GLU A 227 22.41 -22.98 -10.02
C GLU A 227 21.58 -24.22 -9.59
N LEU A 228 20.26 -24.24 -9.81
CA LEU A 228 19.44 -25.45 -9.61
C LEU A 228 19.94 -26.62 -10.45
N GLU A 229 20.22 -26.39 -11.74
CA GLU A 229 20.80 -27.40 -12.65
C GLU A 229 22.20 -27.83 -12.18
N ARG A 230 23.05 -26.87 -11.81
CA ARG A 230 24.43 -27.12 -11.34
C ARG A 230 24.48 -28.05 -10.14
N TYR A 231 23.57 -27.88 -9.19
CA TYR A 231 23.47 -28.72 -8.00
C TYR A 231 22.57 -29.95 -8.19
N GLY A 232 21.94 -30.11 -9.36
CA GLY A 232 21.13 -31.28 -9.69
C GLY A 232 19.85 -31.39 -8.86
N VAL A 233 19.21 -30.26 -8.54
CA VAL A 233 17.93 -30.25 -7.82
C VAL A 233 16.84 -30.88 -8.70
N ASP A 234 16.15 -31.91 -8.18
CA ASP A 234 15.01 -32.54 -8.87
C ASP A 234 13.74 -31.70 -8.63
N TYR A 235 13.27 -31.01 -9.67
CA TYR A 235 12.02 -30.26 -9.67
C TYR A 235 11.39 -30.24 -11.06
N ASP A 236 10.08 -30.04 -11.10
CA ASP A 236 9.27 -30.04 -12.34
C ASP A 236 8.90 -28.61 -12.77
N VAL A 237 8.63 -27.72 -11.81
CA VAL A 237 8.06 -26.38 -12.05
C VAL A 237 8.97 -25.29 -11.47
N PHE A 238 9.36 -24.33 -12.29
CA PHE A 238 9.95 -23.07 -11.85
C PHE A 238 8.82 -22.04 -11.69
N ALA A 239 8.50 -21.67 -10.45
CA ALA A 239 7.42 -20.76 -10.14
C ALA A 239 7.92 -19.33 -9.89
N SER A 240 7.09 -18.36 -10.25
CA SER A 240 7.33 -16.92 -10.09
C SER A 240 6.19 -16.27 -9.31
N SER A 241 6.47 -15.39 -8.37
CA SER A 241 5.51 -14.34 -8.01
C SER A 241 5.48 -13.28 -9.12
N TYR A 242 4.32 -12.68 -9.35
CA TYR A 242 4.16 -11.53 -10.24
C TYR A 242 3.09 -10.58 -9.72
N TYR A 243 3.53 -9.52 -9.05
CA TYR A 243 2.69 -8.41 -8.64
C TYR A 243 2.97 -7.24 -9.59
N PRO A 244 1.99 -6.78 -10.39
CA PRO A 244 2.25 -5.77 -11.42
C PRO A 244 2.76 -4.44 -10.84
N PHE A 245 2.54 -4.20 -9.55
CA PHE A 245 3.07 -3.06 -8.79
C PHE A 245 4.60 -2.93 -8.91
N TRP A 246 5.33 -4.03 -8.74
CA TRP A 246 6.79 -4.02 -8.58
C TRP A 246 7.54 -4.85 -9.64
N HIS A 247 6.89 -5.87 -10.22
CA HIS A 247 7.57 -6.95 -10.93
C HIS A 247 7.76 -6.73 -12.45
N GLY A 248 7.72 -5.46 -12.87
CA GLY A 248 7.96 -5.07 -14.27
C GLY A 248 6.87 -5.53 -15.23
N THR A 249 7.20 -5.63 -16.52
CA THR A 249 6.21 -5.86 -17.58
C THR A 249 5.86 -7.34 -17.77
N LEU A 250 4.65 -7.61 -18.26
CA LEU A 250 4.21 -8.95 -18.64
C LEU A 250 5.02 -9.55 -19.80
N GLU A 251 5.53 -8.70 -20.70
CA GLU A 251 6.46 -9.12 -21.76
C GLU A 251 7.75 -9.67 -21.14
N ASN A 252 8.31 -8.98 -20.15
CA ASN A 252 9.47 -9.46 -19.42
C ASN A 252 9.16 -10.78 -18.69
N LEU A 253 8.03 -10.87 -17.97
CA LEU A 253 7.61 -12.10 -17.30
C LEU A 253 7.57 -13.29 -18.27
N THR A 254 6.87 -13.13 -19.40
CA THR A 254 6.77 -14.16 -20.45
C THR A 254 8.16 -14.54 -20.95
N SER A 255 9.03 -13.57 -21.20
CA SER A 255 10.39 -13.77 -21.71
C SER A 255 11.27 -14.56 -20.74
N VAL A 256 11.34 -14.15 -19.47
CA VAL A 256 12.21 -14.81 -18.48
C VAL A 256 11.73 -16.22 -18.13
N LEU A 257 10.42 -16.44 -18.07
CA LEU A 257 9.85 -17.78 -17.88
C LEU A 257 10.09 -18.68 -19.10
N SER A 258 9.93 -18.13 -20.31
CA SER A 258 10.23 -18.85 -21.56
C SER A 258 11.71 -19.25 -21.62
N GLN A 259 12.62 -18.40 -21.14
CA GLN A 259 14.04 -18.72 -21.08
C GLN A 259 14.31 -19.92 -20.17
N VAL A 260 13.72 -19.95 -18.98
CA VAL A 260 13.87 -21.09 -18.05
C VAL A 260 13.30 -22.37 -18.68
N ALA A 261 12.07 -22.30 -19.19
CA ALA A 261 11.38 -23.43 -19.80
C ALA A 261 12.19 -24.04 -20.95
N THR A 262 12.65 -23.21 -21.88
CA THR A 262 13.37 -23.66 -23.08
C THR A 262 14.78 -24.15 -22.81
N THR A 263 15.46 -23.58 -21.80
CA THR A 263 16.86 -23.94 -21.48
C THR A 263 16.95 -25.20 -20.63
N TYR A 264 16.03 -25.39 -19.67
CA TYR A 264 16.11 -26.43 -18.65
C TYR A 264 14.98 -27.47 -18.71
N ASP A 265 14.10 -27.38 -19.72
CA ASP A 265 12.95 -28.28 -19.93
C ASP A 265 12.05 -28.37 -18.68
N LYS A 266 11.70 -27.20 -18.15
CA LYS A 266 10.86 -27.04 -16.96
C LYS A 266 9.50 -26.47 -17.30
N LYS A 267 8.49 -26.85 -16.53
CA LYS A 267 7.22 -26.14 -16.48
C LYS A 267 7.43 -24.81 -15.75
N VAL A 268 6.58 -23.84 -16.03
CA VAL A 268 6.59 -22.53 -15.40
C VAL A 268 5.17 -22.10 -15.05
N MET A 269 5.04 -21.34 -13.98
CA MET A 269 3.76 -20.79 -13.54
C MET A 269 3.97 -19.50 -12.75
N VAL A 270 2.88 -18.76 -12.55
CA VAL A 270 2.82 -17.71 -11.54
C VAL A 270 2.20 -18.28 -10.27
N ALA A 271 2.96 -18.35 -9.17
CA ALA A 271 2.49 -18.86 -7.88
C ALA A 271 1.75 -17.81 -7.03
N GLU A 272 2.02 -16.54 -7.28
CA GLU A 272 1.34 -15.44 -6.59
C GLU A 272 1.12 -14.26 -7.54
N THR A 273 -0.10 -13.73 -7.54
CA THR A 273 -0.45 -12.46 -8.17
C THR A 273 -1.69 -11.89 -7.50
N SER A 274 -1.86 -10.57 -7.53
CA SER A 274 -3.08 -9.89 -7.07
C SER A 274 -3.18 -8.51 -7.71
N TRP A 275 -4.36 -7.90 -7.58
CA TRP A 275 -4.56 -6.49 -7.91
C TRP A 275 -5.68 -5.91 -7.03
N ASN A 276 -5.60 -4.62 -6.70
CA ASN A 276 -6.60 -3.97 -5.86
C ASN A 276 -7.85 -3.55 -6.65
N SER A 277 -9.03 -3.84 -6.10
CA SER A 277 -10.33 -3.44 -6.69
C SER A 277 -10.84 -2.11 -6.14
N THR A 278 -10.28 -1.65 -5.03
CA THR A 278 -10.54 -0.37 -4.38
C THR A 278 -9.26 0.09 -3.67
N PHE A 279 -9.22 1.34 -3.21
CA PHE A 279 -8.20 1.82 -2.27
C PHE A 279 -8.72 1.91 -0.84
N ASP A 280 -10.01 1.66 -0.61
CA ASP A 280 -10.60 1.67 0.73
C ASP A 280 -9.95 0.59 1.61
N ASP A 281 -9.72 0.94 2.88
CA ASP A 281 -9.34 0.02 3.96
C ASP A 281 -10.61 -0.46 4.66
N GLY A 282 -10.82 -1.77 4.65
CA GLY A 282 -12.01 -2.42 5.20
C GLY A 282 -11.91 -2.81 6.67
N ASP A 283 -10.74 -2.78 7.30
CA ASP A 283 -10.51 -3.38 8.62
C ASP A 283 -9.80 -2.49 9.66
N GLY A 284 -9.25 -1.35 9.21
CA GLY A 284 -8.57 -0.36 10.05
C GLY A 284 -7.07 -0.62 10.24
N HIS A 285 -6.53 -1.66 9.62
CA HIS A 285 -5.10 -1.87 9.42
C HIS A 285 -4.71 -1.45 8.00
N PRO A 286 -3.68 -0.60 7.82
CA PRO A 286 -3.33 -0.10 6.50
C PRO A 286 -3.01 -1.21 5.48
N ASN A 287 -3.67 -1.14 4.32
CA ASN A 287 -3.37 -1.99 3.17
C ASN A 287 -1.96 -1.73 2.60
N THR A 288 -1.38 -2.75 1.98
CA THR A 288 -0.08 -2.62 1.28
C THR A 288 -0.16 -1.71 0.06
N ILE A 289 -1.31 -1.69 -0.62
CA ILE A 289 -1.57 -0.82 -1.76
C ILE A 289 -2.63 0.20 -1.36
N THR A 290 -2.27 1.48 -1.41
CA THR A 290 -3.15 2.61 -1.10
C THR A 290 -3.20 3.58 -2.28
N SER A 291 -4.07 4.57 -2.21
CA SER A 291 -4.14 5.61 -3.25
C SER A 291 -2.82 6.38 -3.41
N SER A 292 -2.02 6.49 -2.34
CA SER A 292 -0.70 7.15 -2.38
C SER A 292 0.41 6.27 -2.97
N SER A 293 0.16 4.99 -3.25
CA SER A 293 1.17 4.11 -3.85
C SER A 293 1.50 4.46 -5.30
N GLY A 294 0.65 5.22 -6.00
CA GLY A 294 0.93 5.74 -7.35
C GLY A 294 0.95 4.71 -8.48
N PHE A 295 0.48 3.48 -8.24
CA PHE A 295 0.42 2.43 -9.26
C PHE A 295 -0.80 2.61 -10.18
N THR A 296 -0.56 2.74 -11.48
CA THR A 296 -1.56 3.11 -12.50
C THR A 296 -1.68 2.09 -13.66
N GLN A 297 -1.02 0.93 -13.55
CA GLN A 297 -1.01 -0.12 -14.57
C GLN A 297 -2.44 -0.57 -14.96
N TYR A 298 -3.32 -0.64 -13.96
CA TYR A 298 -4.76 -0.86 -14.14
C TYR A 298 -5.53 0.02 -13.14
N PRO A 299 -6.74 0.49 -13.46
CA PRO A 299 -7.52 1.26 -12.49
C PRO A 299 -7.91 0.42 -11.27
N ALA A 300 -7.87 1.02 -10.07
CA ALA A 300 -8.39 0.43 -8.84
C ALA A 300 -9.92 0.26 -8.94
N SER A 301 -10.34 -0.88 -9.47
CA SER A 301 -11.74 -1.19 -9.76
C SER A 301 -11.90 -2.70 -9.98
N VAL A 302 -13.13 -3.21 -9.87
CA VAL A 302 -13.45 -4.61 -10.23
C VAL A 302 -13.04 -4.93 -11.67
N GLN A 303 -13.19 -3.98 -12.60
CA GLN A 303 -12.80 -4.17 -14.00
C GLN A 303 -11.28 -4.21 -14.18
N GLY A 304 -10.54 -3.31 -13.52
CA GLY A 304 -9.08 -3.27 -13.58
C GLY A 304 -8.44 -4.49 -12.91
N GLN A 305 -8.99 -4.95 -11.78
CA GLN A 305 -8.60 -6.19 -11.13
C GLN A 305 -8.78 -7.40 -12.07
N ALA A 306 -9.91 -7.51 -12.75
CA ALA A 306 -10.13 -8.59 -13.73
C ALA A 306 -9.17 -8.50 -14.92
N MET A 307 -8.85 -7.29 -15.40
CA MET A 307 -7.88 -7.10 -16.49
C MET A 307 -6.48 -7.55 -16.07
N ALA A 308 -6.02 -7.15 -14.88
CA ALA A 308 -4.72 -7.54 -14.35
C ALA A 308 -4.57 -9.06 -14.28
N VAL A 309 -5.54 -9.76 -13.68
CA VAL A 309 -5.51 -11.23 -13.57
C VAL A 309 -5.54 -11.89 -14.95
N ARG A 310 -6.42 -11.43 -15.85
CA ARG A 310 -6.52 -11.96 -17.22
C ARG A 310 -5.20 -11.81 -17.98
N ASP A 311 -4.51 -10.68 -17.83
CA ASP A 311 -3.27 -10.42 -18.56
C ASP A 311 -2.08 -11.22 -18.02
N VAL A 312 -2.04 -11.50 -16.71
CA VAL A 312 -1.08 -12.46 -16.14
C VAL A 312 -1.33 -13.87 -16.66
N ILE A 313 -2.60 -14.29 -16.72
CA ILE A 313 -3.00 -15.56 -17.32
C ILE A 313 -2.52 -15.64 -18.78
N GLU A 314 -2.76 -14.60 -19.58
CA GLU A 314 -2.30 -14.55 -20.97
C GLU A 314 -0.77 -14.61 -21.07
N ALA A 315 -0.04 -13.89 -20.22
CA ALA A 315 1.43 -13.92 -20.21
C ALA A 315 1.98 -15.33 -19.97
N VAL A 316 1.38 -16.09 -19.04
CA VAL A 316 1.79 -17.49 -18.80
C VAL A 316 1.39 -18.39 -19.96
N VAL A 317 0.19 -18.25 -20.51
CA VAL A 317 -0.24 -19.00 -21.72
C VAL A 317 0.70 -18.74 -22.90
N ASN A 318 1.20 -17.51 -23.05
CA ASN A 318 2.12 -17.12 -24.11
C ASN A 318 3.52 -17.75 -23.99
N VAL A 319 3.88 -18.37 -22.86
CA VAL A 319 5.08 -19.20 -22.76
C VAL A 319 4.94 -20.49 -23.59
N GLY A 320 3.71 -20.92 -23.88
CA GLY A 320 3.39 -22.17 -24.58
C GLY A 320 3.13 -23.34 -23.62
N ASP A 321 3.33 -24.58 -24.08
CA ASP A 321 2.99 -25.81 -23.32
C ASP A 321 3.67 -25.93 -21.94
N ALA A 322 4.75 -25.17 -21.71
CA ALA A 322 5.43 -25.11 -20.42
C ALA A 322 4.72 -24.19 -19.40
N GLY A 323 3.92 -23.23 -19.85
CA GLY A 323 3.12 -22.33 -19.01
C GLY A 323 1.88 -23.03 -18.49
N ILE A 324 1.91 -23.49 -17.24
CA ILE A 324 0.87 -24.39 -16.71
C ILE A 324 -0.23 -23.70 -15.90
N GLY A 325 -0.01 -22.47 -15.42
CA GLY A 325 -0.97 -21.90 -14.47
C GLY A 325 -0.65 -20.55 -13.85
N VAL A 326 -1.66 -20.02 -13.17
CA VAL A 326 -1.60 -18.82 -12.33
C VAL A 326 -2.35 -19.09 -11.02
N PHE A 327 -1.79 -18.62 -9.91
CA PHE A 327 -2.44 -18.60 -8.60
C PHE A 327 -2.65 -17.16 -8.12
N TYR A 328 -3.90 -16.81 -7.83
CA TYR A 328 -4.23 -15.53 -7.19
C TYR A 328 -3.97 -15.63 -5.68
N TRP A 329 -3.17 -14.71 -5.14
CA TRP A 329 -2.82 -14.74 -3.72
C TRP A 329 -3.89 -14.05 -2.87
N GLU A 330 -4.41 -14.77 -1.87
CA GLU A 330 -5.36 -14.29 -0.86
C GLU A 330 -6.56 -13.50 -1.44
N PRO A 331 -7.39 -14.10 -2.32
CA PRO A 331 -8.57 -13.42 -2.87
C PRO A 331 -9.68 -13.23 -1.84
N ALA A 332 -9.51 -13.71 -0.61
CA ALA A 332 -10.56 -13.84 0.39
C ALA A 332 -10.10 -13.40 1.79
N TRP A 333 -9.00 -12.65 1.90
CA TRP A 333 -8.51 -12.15 3.18
C TRP A 333 -9.28 -10.91 3.64
N LEU A 334 -10.50 -11.15 4.08
CA LEU A 334 -11.49 -10.12 4.37
C LEU A 334 -11.33 -9.50 5.75
N PRO A 335 -11.86 -8.27 5.94
CA PRO A 335 -11.98 -7.66 7.27
C PRO A 335 -12.77 -8.55 8.24
N VAL A 336 -12.32 -8.62 9.48
CA VAL A 336 -13.07 -9.26 10.59
C VAL A 336 -14.15 -8.34 11.18
N GLY A 337 -14.08 -7.05 10.87
CA GLY A 337 -15.01 -6.00 11.28
C GLY A 337 -14.63 -4.67 10.60
N PRO A 338 -15.48 -3.65 10.70
CA PRO A 338 -15.28 -2.38 10.00
C PRO A 338 -14.13 -1.57 10.63
N PRO A 339 -13.52 -0.61 9.90
CA PRO A 339 -12.35 0.15 10.36
C PRO A 339 -12.64 1.02 11.59
N GLU A 340 -13.88 1.45 11.80
CA GLU A 340 -14.28 2.23 12.97
C GLU A 340 -14.24 1.40 14.28
N GLU A 341 -14.18 0.08 14.17
CA GLU A 341 -14.12 -0.86 15.29
C GLU A 341 -12.71 -1.51 15.43
N VAL A 342 -11.65 -0.84 14.97
CA VAL A 342 -10.28 -1.37 14.95
C VAL A 342 -9.80 -1.99 16.26
N GLU A 343 -10.16 -1.44 17.43
CA GLU A 343 -9.79 -2.02 18.72
C GLU A 343 -10.47 -3.38 18.98
N GLN A 344 -11.68 -3.57 18.47
CA GLN A 344 -12.36 -4.86 18.53
C GLN A 344 -11.79 -5.84 17.49
N ASN A 345 -11.39 -5.34 16.31
CA ASN A 345 -10.73 -6.14 15.28
C ASN A 345 -9.39 -6.67 15.79
N ARG A 346 -8.59 -5.84 16.47
CA ARG A 346 -7.32 -6.24 17.14
C ARG A 346 -7.49 -7.43 18.08
N LEU A 347 -8.58 -7.48 18.83
CA LEU A 347 -8.85 -8.62 19.72
C LEU A 347 -9.09 -9.93 18.95
N LEU A 348 -9.68 -9.85 17.76
CA LEU A 348 -9.90 -11.02 16.90
C LEU A 348 -8.61 -11.44 16.19
N TRP A 349 -7.84 -10.47 15.67
CA TRP A 349 -6.54 -10.72 15.04
C TRP A 349 -5.59 -11.41 15.99
N GLU A 350 -5.43 -10.91 17.22
CA GLU A 350 -4.58 -11.52 18.25
C GLU A 350 -5.06 -12.90 18.67
N ARG A 351 -6.38 -13.10 18.81
CA ARG A 351 -6.95 -14.35 19.32
C ARG A 351 -6.90 -15.48 18.29
N ASP A 352 -7.30 -15.20 17.05
CA ASP A 352 -7.50 -16.23 16.02
C ASP A 352 -6.37 -16.23 14.97
N GLY A 353 -5.48 -15.23 15.01
CA GLY A 353 -4.46 -15.02 13.98
C GLY A 353 -5.04 -14.69 12.61
N SER A 354 -6.17 -13.98 12.58
CA SER A 354 -6.91 -13.64 11.35
C SER A 354 -6.38 -12.40 10.62
N GLY A 355 -5.51 -11.62 11.26
CA GLY A 355 -4.71 -10.59 10.60
C GLY A 355 -3.36 -11.15 10.11
N TRP A 356 -2.51 -10.30 9.51
CA TRP A 356 -1.26 -10.74 8.87
C TRP A 356 -0.21 -11.21 9.88
N ALA A 357 -0.23 -10.65 11.08
CA ALA A 357 0.60 -11.07 12.21
C ALA A 357 -0.07 -10.70 13.54
N THR A 358 0.31 -11.40 14.61
CA THR A 358 -0.02 -11.06 16.00
C THR A 358 1.21 -10.53 16.73
N SER A 359 1.01 -9.88 17.87
CA SER A 359 2.11 -9.44 18.74
C SER A 359 3.03 -10.59 19.18
N TYR A 360 2.51 -11.82 19.24
CA TYR A 360 3.26 -13.01 19.64
C TYR A 360 4.36 -13.41 18.63
N ALA A 361 4.24 -13.00 17.37
CA ALA A 361 5.26 -13.24 16.34
C ALA A 361 6.58 -12.48 16.60
N GLY A 362 6.57 -11.45 17.45
CA GLY A 362 7.74 -10.62 17.70
C GLY A 362 8.94 -11.35 18.31
N GLU A 363 8.77 -12.55 18.89
CA GLU A 363 9.91 -13.36 19.32
C GLU A 363 10.69 -13.98 18.14
N TYR A 364 10.00 -14.22 17.02
CA TYR A 364 10.56 -14.88 15.84
C TYR A 364 10.95 -13.88 14.76
N ASP A 365 10.18 -12.80 14.63
CA ASP A 365 10.39 -11.71 13.69
C ASP A 365 10.23 -10.34 14.38
N PRO A 366 11.23 -9.92 15.20
CA PRO A 366 11.14 -8.71 16.02
C PRO A 366 11.15 -7.41 15.22
N GLU A 367 11.72 -7.41 14.01
CA GLU A 367 11.96 -6.18 13.23
C GLU A 367 10.75 -5.79 12.37
N ASP A 368 9.95 -6.77 11.92
CA ASP A 368 8.78 -6.55 11.09
C ASP A 368 7.50 -6.89 11.85
N ALA A 369 7.19 -8.18 12.04
CA ALA A 369 5.98 -8.60 12.75
C ALA A 369 5.91 -8.06 14.20
N GLY A 370 7.05 -7.99 14.91
CA GLY A 370 7.11 -7.45 16.27
C GLY A 370 6.78 -5.96 16.39
N VAL A 371 6.82 -5.23 15.27
CA VAL A 371 6.53 -3.78 15.21
C VAL A 371 5.20 -3.50 14.52
N TRP A 372 4.89 -4.23 13.45
CA TRP A 372 3.81 -3.90 12.51
C TRP A 372 2.62 -4.87 12.54
N PHE A 373 2.56 -5.80 13.50
CA PHE A 373 1.44 -6.74 13.63
C PHE A 373 0.07 -6.05 13.60
N GLY A 374 -0.93 -6.74 13.07
CA GLY A 374 -2.25 -6.15 12.83
C GLY A 374 -3.16 -6.99 11.95
N GLY A 375 -4.09 -6.32 11.28
CA GLY A 375 -5.16 -6.90 10.46
C GLY A 375 -4.73 -7.40 9.10
N SER A 376 -5.67 -7.52 8.18
CA SER A 376 -5.35 -7.79 6.77
C SER A 376 -4.68 -6.56 6.17
N SER A 377 -3.63 -6.76 5.38
CA SER A 377 -3.04 -5.71 4.54
C SER A 377 -3.38 -5.90 3.06
N TRP A 378 -4.34 -6.81 2.77
CA TRP A 378 -4.71 -7.25 1.42
C TRP A 378 -6.22 -7.30 1.17
N ASP A 379 -7.05 -6.82 2.10
CA ASP A 379 -8.50 -6.88 1.97
C ASP A 379 -9.02 -6.11 0.75
N ASN A 380 -8.35 -5.02 0.35
CA ASN A 380 -8.71 -4.26 -0.86
C ASN A 380 -8.31 -4.97 -2.17
N GLN A 381 -7.55 -6.07 -2.08
CA GLN A 381 -7.16 -6.95 -3.17
C GLN A 381 -7.97 -8.24 -3.20
N ALA A 382 -8.95 -8.42 -2.33
CA ALA A 382 -9.84 -9.57 -2.39
C ALA A 382 -10.67 -9.59 -3.71
N LEU A 383 -11.08 -10.78 -4.13
CA LEU A 383 -12.10 -11.01 -5.18
C LEU A 383 -13.51 -11.08 -4.58
N PHE A 384 -13.66 -10.62 -3.33
CA PHE A 384 -14.89 -10.51 -2.57
C PHE A 384 -14.96 -9.10 -1.99
N ASP A 385 -16.17 -8.55 -1.83
CA ASP A 385 -16.36 -7.33 -1.06
C ASP A 385 -16.16 -7.60 0.44
N PHE A 386 -16.02 -6.53 1.22
CA PHE A 386 -15.84 -6.58 2.68
C PHE A 386 -16.96 -7.31 3.42
N SER A 387 -18.12 -7.56 2.79
CA SER A 387 -19.24 -8.30 3.39
C SER A 387 -19.23 -9.81 3.09
N GLY A 388 -18.21 -10.28 2.36
CA GLY A 388 -18.03 -11.67 1.94
C GLY A 388 -18.77 -12.04 0.66
N ARG A 389 -19.26 -11.08 -0.13
CA ARG A 389 -19.91 -11.36 -1.42
C ARG A 389 -18.88 -11.32 -2.55
N PRO A 390 -18.87 -12.31 -3.46
CA PRO A 390 -17.91 -12.33 -4.57
C PRO A 390 -18.13 -11.12 -5.48
N LEU A 391 -17.03 -10.44 -5.81
CA LEU A 391 -16.99 -9.44 -6.87
C LEU A 391 -17.08 -10.15 -8.23
N GLU A 392 -17.53 -9.44 -9.25
CA GLU A 392 -17.62 -10.01 -10.61
C GLU A 392 -16.23 -10.38 -11.16
N SER A 393 -15.15 -9.74 -10.66
CA SER A 393 -13.77 -10.08 -10.98
C SER A 393 -13.38 -11.51 -10.62
N LEU A 394 -14.04 -12.16 -9.65
CA LEU A 394 -13.83 -13.58 -9.35
C LEU A 394 -14.10 -14.47 -10.58
N MET A 395 -15.02 -14.07 -11.45
CA MET A 395 -15.38 -14.83 -12.65
C MET A 395 -14.32 -14.76 -13.75
N VAL A 396 -13.22 -14.02 -13.57
CA VAL A 396 -12.13 -13.90 -14.54
C VAL A 396 -11.57 -15.27 -14.96
N PHE A 397 -11.51 -16.24 -14.04
CA PHE A 397 -11.03 -17.60 -14.34
C PHE A 397 -11.90 -18.32 -15.38
N ALA A 398 -13.23 -18.11 -15.33
CA ALA A 398 -14.17 -18.62 -16.32
C ALA A 398 -14.20 -17.76 -17.59
N TYR A 399 -14.14 -16.44 -17.43
CA TYR A 399 -14.26 -15.49 -18.53
C TYR A 399 -13.00 -15.45 -19.42
N ALA A 400 -11.81 -15.71 -18.88
CA ALA A 400 -10.60 -15.86 -19.69
C ALA A 400 -10.73 -16.99 -20.73
N ARG A 401 -11.55 -18.02 -20.46
CA ARG A 401 -11.80 -19.13 -21.41
C ARG A 401 -12.84 -18.79 -22.49
N THR A 402 -13.86 -18.01 -22.14
CA THR A 402 -15.07 -17.80 -22.96
C THR A 402 -15.13 -16.42 -23.62
N GLY A 403 -14.47 -15.42 -23.00
CA GLY A 403 -14.73 -14.01 -23.19
C GLY A 403 -15.99 -13.56 -22.44
N ALA A 404 -16.01 -12.32 -21.99
CA ALA A 404 -17.17 -11.65 -21.41
C ALA A 404 -17.36 -10.26 -22.02
N THR A 405 -18.61 -9.89 -22.23
CA THR A 405 -19.01 -8.60 -22.80
C THR A 405 -19.96 -7.88 -21.84
N ALA A 406 -19.81 -6.57 -21.75
CA ALA A 406 -20.64 -5.68 -20.96
C ALA A 406 -20.89 -4.39 -21.75
N PRO A 407 -21.91 -3.59 -21.38
CA PRO A 407 -22.04 -2.23 -21.89
C PRO A 407 -20.75 -1.43 -21.65
N ARG A 408 -20.38 -0.60 -22.63
CA ARG A 408 -19.19 0.24 -22.52
C ARG A 408 -19.33 1.22 -21.35
N ALA A 409 -18.32 1.28 -20.48
CA ALA A 409 -18.29 2.12 -19.29
C ALA A 409 -16.89 2.72 -19.09
N VAL A 410 -16.83 3.95 -18.56
CA VAL A 410 -15.56 4.61 -18.18
C VAL A 410 -14.98 3.90 -16.96
N ILE A 411 -13.69 3.60 -17.00
CA ILE A 411 -12.98 2.94 -15.90
C ILE A 411 -11.76 3.71 -15.41
N ALA A 412 -11.22 4.62 -16.22
CA ALA A 412 -10.19 5.55 -15.81
C ALA A 412 -10.29 6.84 -16.63
N VAL A 413 -9.81 7.92 -16.03
CA VAL A 413 -9.58 9.21 -16.68
C VAL A 413 -8.14 9.57 -16.37
N GLU A 414 -7.43 10.12 -17.37
CA GLU A 414 -6.07 10.63 -17.21
C GLU A 414 -5.96 11.52 -15.98
N GLN A 415 -5.02 11.19 -15.10
CA GLN A 415 -4.66 12.04 -13.98
C GLN A 415 -3.70 13.11 -14.49
N VAL A 416 -4.15 14.37 -14.46
CA VAL A 416 -3.35 15.50 -14.95
C VAL A 416 -2.48 16.02 -13.80
N GLU A 417 -1.17 16.07 -13.99
CA GLU A 417 -0.24 16.70 -13.04
C GLU A 417 0.40 17.94 -13.66
N VAL A 418 0.33 19.06 -12.96
CA VAL A 418 0.90 20.34 -13.39
C VAL A 418 1.76 20.90 -12.27
N VAL A 419 3.07 20.90 -12.46
CA VAL A 419 4.02 21.55 -11.55
C VAL A 419 4.46 22.87 -12.17
N VAL A 420 4.31 23.96 -11.43
CA VAL A 420 4.74 25.31 -11.85
C VAL A 420 5.53 26.00 -10.75
N THR A 421 6.46 26.88 -11.12
CA THR A 421 7.02 27.80 -10.13
C THR A 421 6.03 28.93 -9.90
N GLU A 422 5.96 29.42 -8.66
CA GLU A 422 5.12 30.54 -8.32
C GLU A 422 5.26 31.72 -9.29
N ARG A 423 4.12 32.31 -9.68
CA ARG A 423 3.97 33.42 -10.66
C ARG A 423 4.10 33.01 -12.12
N GLU A 424 4.47 31.77 -12.41
CA GLU A 424 4.29 31.21 -13.75
C GLU A 424 2.80 30.95 -14.02
N PRO A 425 2.34 31.10 -15.27
CA PRO A 425 0.95 30.81 -15.61
C PRO A 425 0.67 29.30 -15.45
N ILE A 426 -0.40 28.97 -14.74
CA ILE A 426 -0.92 27.60 -14.66
C ILE A 426 -1.67 27.32 -15.98
N VAL A 427 -1.23 26.31 -16.72
CA VAL A 427 -1.84 25.91 -18.00
C VAL A 427 -2.30 24.47 -17.87
N LEU A 428 -3.61 24.27 -17.77
CA LEU A 428 -4.24 22.96 -17.79
C LEU A 428 -4.46 22.50 -19.26
N PRO A 429 -4.40 21.19 -19.56
CA PRO A 429 -4.59 20.67 -20.90
C PRO A 429 -6.03 20.88 -21.39
N ASP A 430 -6.25 21.05 -22.70
CA ASP A 430 -7.59 21.25 -23.27
C ASP A 430 -8.36 19.94 -23.50
N ALA A 431 -7.70 18.79 -23.34
CA ALA A 431 -8.28 17.46 -23.41
C ALA A 431 -7.58 16.49 -22.44
N VAL A 432 -8.29 15.41 -22.11
CA VAL A 432 -7.79 14.30 -21.28
C VAL A 432 -8.11 12.96 -21.96
N GLU A 433 -7.32 11.93 -21.68
CA GLU A 433 -7.61 10.56 -22.08
C GLU A 433 -8.66 9.91 -21.15
N VAL A 434 -9.67 9.27 -21.76
CA VAL A 434 -10.71 8.52 -21.05
C VAL A 434 -10.63 7.06 -21.48
N THR A 435 -10.38 6.18 -20.52
CA THR A 435 -10.22 4.74 -20.73
C THR A 435 -11.50 4.01 -20.37
N TYR A 436 -11.89 3.07 -21.23
CA TYR A 436 -13.12 2.30 -21.09
C TYR A 436 -12.85 0.82 -20.76
N ASN A 437 -13.89 0.15 -20.26
CA ASN A 437 -13.84 -1.28 -19.90
C ASN A 437 -13.51 -2.23 -21.05
N ASP A 438 -13.62 -1.80 -22.30
CA ASP A 438 -13.18 -2.53 -23.50
C ASP A 438 -11.74 -2.19 -23.94
N ARG A 439 -10.94 -1.58 -23.06
CA ARG A 439 -9.56 -1.11 -23.29
C ARG A 439 -9.42 0.00 -24.33
N SER A 440 -10.52 0.49 -24.90
CA SER A 440 -10.45 1.66 -25.78
C SER A 440 -10.13 2.91 -24.97
N VAL A 441 -9.32 3.79 -25.55
CA VAL A 441 -8.97 5.10 -25.00
C VAL A 441 -9.48 6.17 -25.97
N GLU A 442 -10.14 7.19 -25.43
CA GLU A 442 -10.60 8.35 -26.19
C GLU A 442 -10.04 9.63 -25.59
N THR A 443 -9.44 10.47 -26.43
CA THR A 443 -9.13 11.85 -26.06
C THR A 443 -10.42 12.69 -26.08
N GLN A 444 -10.80 13.24 -24.93
CA GLN A 444 -11.99 14.07 -24.78
C GLN A 444 -11.61 15.49 -24.36
N ALA A 445 -12.22 16.48 -25.02
CA ALA A 445 -12.07 17.88 -24.60
C ALA A 445 -12.63 18.07 -23.18
N VAL A 446 -11.86 18.77 -22.34
CA VAL A 446 -12.19 19.04 -20.93
C VAL A 446 -12.40 20.54 -20.72
N THR A 447 -13.40 20.88 -19.91
CA THR A 447 -13.58 22.23 -19.38
C THR A 447 -13.24 22.20 -17.91
N TRP A 448 -12.13 22.83 -17.53
CA TRP A 448 -11.67 22.93 -16.15
C TRP A 448 -12.46 23.96 -15.36
N SER A 449 -12.55 23.72 -14.05
CA SER A 449 -13.07 24.66 -13.06
C SER A 449 -12.27 25.96 -13.08
N ASP A 450 -12.96 27.08 -12.87
CA ASP A 450 -12.34 28.39 -12.68
C ASP A 450 -11.74 28.55 -11.26
N ALA A 451 -11.83 27.53 -10.40
CA ALA A 451 -11.12 27.46 -9.13
C ALA A 451 -9.59 27.61 -9.31
N VAL A 452 -9.05 27.26 -10.48
CA VAL A 452 -7.63 27.50 -10.80
C VAL A 452 -7.24 28.98 -10.69
N ASP A 453 -8.16 29.90 -10.96
CA ASP A 453 -7.94 31.35 -10.83
C ASP A 453 -7.90 31.83 -9.36
N TRP A 454 -8.27 30.96 -8.42
CA TRP A 454 -8.27 31.21 -6.97
C TRP A 454 -6.99 30.74 -6.27
N ILE A 455 -6.08 30.09 -6.99
CA ILE A 455 -4.79 29.64 -6.44
C ILE A 455 -3.96 30.84 -5.98
N ARG A 456 -3.42 30.79 -4.75
CA ARG A 456 -2.62 31.85 -4.13
C ARG A 456 -1.36 31.30 -3.50
N GLY A 457 -0.26 31.44 -4.23
CA GLY A 457 1.09 31.11 -3.75
C GLY A 457 1.40 29.62 -3.79
N PRO A 458 2.52 29.21 -3.18
CA PRO A 458 2.94 27.82 -3.14
C PRO A 458 1.94 26.91 -2.42
N GLY A 459 1.79 25.69 -2.89
CA GLY A 459 0.84 24.70 -2.36
C GLY A 459 0.52 23.61 -3.38
N GLU A 460 -0.24 22.62 -2.95
CA GLU A 460 -0.84 21.60 -3.82
C GLU A 460 -2.34 21.84 -3.89
N TYR A 461 -2.87 21.84 -5.10
CA TYR A 461 -4.26 22.20 -5.39
C TYR A 461 -4.89 21.14 -6.28
N ARG A 462 -6.13 20.75 -5.98
CA ARG A 462 -6.92 19.88 -6.85
C ARG A 462 -7.90 20.73 -7.63
N ILE A 463 -7.86 20.61 -8.96
CA ILE A 463 -8.77 21.30 -9.86
C ILE A 463 -9.61 20.26 -10.61
N THR A 464 -10.94 20.40 -10.55
CA THR A 464 -11.85 19.52 -11.26
C THR A 464 -12.12 20.00 -12.68
N GLY A 465 -12.47 19.08 -13.56
CA GLY A 465 -12.86 19.37 -14.94
C GLY A 465 -13.97 18.44 -15.40
N LEU A 466 -14.73 18.86 -16.41
CA LEU A 466 -15.79 18.06 -17.00
C LEU A 466 -15.55 17.91 -18.51
N THR A 467 -15.55 16.68 -19.00
CA THR A 467 -15.47 16.44 -20.44
C THR A 467 -16.77 16.80 -21.14
N GLY A 468 -16.73 16.98 -22.46
CA GLY A 468 -17.94 17.17 -23.27
C GLY A 468 -18.96 16.02 -23.17
N ALA A 469 -18.55 14.84 -22.68
CA ALA A 469 -19.42 13.69 -22.42
C ALA A 469 -19.95 13.62 -20.98
N GLY A 470 -19.61 14.59 -20.13
CA GLY A 470 -20.00 14.62 -18.71
C GLY A 470 -19.16 13.72 -17.82
N VAL A 471 -17.94 13.35 -18.24
CA VAL A 471 -16.99 12.58 -17.43
C VAL A 471 -16.19 13.54 -16.57
N LEU A 472 -16.09 13.28 -15.27
CA LEU A 472 -15.28 14.08 -14.34
C LEU A 472 -13.80 13.78 -14.58
N ALA A 473 -13.00 14.83 -14.71
CA ALA A 473 -11.55 14.81 -14.82
C ALA A 473 -10.95 15.61 -13.66
N GLU A 474 -9.70 15.33 -13.30
CA GLU A 474 -9.03 15.99 -12.19
C GLU A 474 -7.58 16.32 -12.54
N ALA A 475 -7.14 17.49 -12.08
CA ALA A 475 -5.77 17.94 -12.19
C ALA A 475 -5.21 18.23 -10.79
N SER A 476 -4.03 17.67 -10.49
CA SER A 476 -3.19 18.07 -9.38
C SER A 476 -2.25 19.19 -9.84
N VAL A 477 -2.37 20.36 -9.23
CA VAL A 477 -1.53 21.53 -9.52
C VAL A 477 -0.61 21.77 -8.33
N THR A 478 0.70 21.61 -8.53
CA THR A 478 1.72 21.93 -7.51
C THR A 478 2.37 23.26 -7.87
N VAL A 479 2.15 24.27 -7.03
CA VAL A 479 2.85 25.55 -7.14
C VAL A 479 4.04 25.52 -6.20
N GLN A 480 5.25 25.54 -6.76
CA GLN A 480 6.49 25.56 -6.01
C GLN A 480 6.89 27.00 -5.64
N ALA A 481 7.42 27.18 -4.44
CA ALA A 481 8.01 28.46 -4.07
C ALA A 481 9.22 28.78 -4.94
N VAL A 482 9.44 30.07 -5.22
CA VAL A 482 10.67 30.50 -5.90
C VAL A 482 11.86 30.20 -4.98
N ASN A 483 12.74 29.28 -5.40
CA ASN A 483 14.03 29.07 -4.76
C ASN A 483 15.02 30.11 -5.28
N HIS A 484 15.58 30.92 -4.38
CA HIS A 484 16.59 31.92 -4.71
C HIS A 484 18.00 31.36 -4.82
N VAL A 485 18.25 30.16 -4.29
CA VAL A 485 19.54 29.45 -4.42
C VAL A 485 19.73 29.00 -5.86
N ARG A 486 20.91 29.25 -6.42
CA ARG A 486 21.30 28.85 -7.78
C ARG A 486 22.01 27.51 -7.74
N ASN A 487 21.64 26.61 -8.64
CA ASN A 487 22.14 25.24 -8.69
C ASN A 487 22.02 24.55 -7.31
N PRO A 488 20.80 24.48 -6.72
CA PRO A 488 20.57 24.09 -5.33
C PRO A 488 20.89 22.63 -5.02
N GLY A 489 20.78 21.74 -6.01
CA GLY A 489 21.17 20.33 -5.94
C GLY A 489 22.40 19.99 -6.76
N PHE A 490 23.20 20.98 -7.17
CA PHE A 490 24.49 20.77 -7.85
C PHE A 490 24.46 20.02 -9.20
N GLU A 491 23.29 19.82 -9.79
CA GLU A 491 23.11 19.15 -11.08
C GLU A 491 23.81 19.88 -12.24
N ASP A 492 23.87 21.22 -12.22
CA ASP A 492 24.60 21.98 -13.24
C ASP A 492 26.13 21.82 -13.05
N PRO A 493 26.89 21.47 -14.11
CA PRO A 493 28.35 21.39 -14.03
C PRO A 493 29.02 22.74 -13.74
N ASP A 494 28.36 23.87 -14.00
CA ASP A 494 28.81 25.16 -13.53
C ASP A 494 28.57 25.28 -12.02
N LEU A 495 29.66 25.27 -11.25
CA LEU A 495 29.67 25.45 -9.80
C LEU A 495 30.21 26.82 -9.40
N SER A 496 30.40 27.75 -10.34
CA SER A 496 31.03 29.05 -10.07
C SER A 496 30.26 29.94 -9.07
N MET A 497 28.98 29.65 -8.86
CA MET A 497 28.13 30.28 -7.84
C MET A 497 28.40 29.76 -6.42
N TRP A 498 28.99 28.58 -6.29
CA TRP A 498 29.30 27.94 -5.02
C TRP A 498 30.78 28.11 -4.67
N VAL A 499 31.04 28.48 -3.42
CA VAL A 499 32.39 28.59 -2.87
C VAL A 499 32.57 27.47 -1.84
N ILE A 500 33.40 26.50 -2.19
CA ILE A 500 33.83 25.43 -1.30
C ILE A 500 35.19 25.81 -0.70
N THR A 501 35.29 25.75 0.62
CA THR A 501 36.53 25.99 1.38
C THR A 501 36.81 24.79 2.27
N GLY A 502 38.09 24.58 2.60
CA GLY A 502 38.51 23.40 3.36
C GLY A 502 38.87 22.22 2.45
N GLU A 503 38.98 21.04 3.05
CA GLU A 503 39.32 19.78 2.37
C GLU A 503 38.33 18.68 2.80
N GLY A 504 38.21 17.61 2.02
CA GLY A 504 37.35 16.46 2.35
C GLY A 504 35.92 16.56 1.82
N ALA A 505 35.60 17.54 0.99
CA ALA A 505 34.31 17.66 0.31
C ALA A 505 34.47 18.01 -1.18
N GLU A 506 33.64 17.41 -2.03
CA GLU A 506 33.58 17.71 -3.46
C GLU A 506 32.17 17.51 -4.01
N VAL A 507 31.82 18.22 -5.08
CA VAL A 507 30.58 17.95 -5.83
C VAL A 507 30.89 16.94 -6.92
N ALA A 508 30.16 15.83 -6.96
CA ALA A 508 30.33 14.78 -7.96
C ALA A 508 29.02 14.04 -8.24
N ASP A 509 29.04 13.21 -9.28
CA ASP A 509 27.97 12.22 -9.50
C ASP A 509 27.88 11.29 -8.29
N ASP A 510 26.67 11.10 -7.81
CA ASP A 510 26.38 10.30 -6.62
C ASP A 510 25.03 9.57 -6.80
N PRO A 511 25.02 8.23 -6.84
CA PRO A 511 23.77 7.46 -6.89
C PRO A 511 22.93 7.62 -5.61
N ASP A 512 23.54 8.13 -4.54
CA ASP A 512 22.90 8.44 -3.28
C ASP A 512 22.67 9.97 -3.13
N ALA A 513 22.48 10.73 -4.22
CA ALA A 513 21.98 12.10 -4.16
C ALA A 513 20.52 12.15 -3.66
N PHE A 514 20.11 13.26 -3.02
CA PHE A 514 18.73 13.42 -2.56
C PHE A 514 17.81 13.71 -3.75
N GLU A 515 18.22 14.67 -4.58
CA GLU A 515 17.57 15.02 -5.83
C GLU A 515 18.56 14.89 -6.98
N GLY A 516 18.12 14.35 -8.11
CA GLY A 516 18.95 14.26 -9.30
C GLY A 516 20.04 13.20 -9.21
N SER A 517 21.25 13.54 -9.64
CA SER A 517 22.35 12.60 -9.85
C SER A 517 23.70 13.08 -9.30
N ARG A 518 23.75 14.27 -8.71
CA ARG A 518 24.94 14.91 -8.18
C ARG A 518 24.64 15.50 -6.82
N ALA A 519 25.62 15.48 -5.93
CA ALA A 519 25.52 16.11 -4.61
C ALA A 519 26.89 16.61 -4.15
N LEU A 520 26.92 17.45 -3.11
CA LEU A 520 28.15 17.69 -2.37
C LEU A 520 28.37 16.51 -1.42
N LYS A 521 29.31 15.63 -1.76
CA LYS A 521 29.73 14.53 -0.90
C LYS A 521 30.94 14.90 -0.08
N PHE A 522 31.03 14.37 1.13
CA PHE A 522 32.16 14.62 2.02
C PHE A 522 32.60 13.36 2.78
N TRP A 523 33.92 13.18 2.86
CA TRP A 523 34.58 12.15 3.67
C TRP A 523 36.09 12.42 3.73
N ALA A 524 36.70 12.16 4.90
CA ALA A 524 38.15 12.03 5.02
C ALA A 524 38.54 11.06 6.15
N ALA A 525 39.74 10.47 6.04
CA ALA A 525 40.26 9.51 7.01
C ALA A 525 40.74 10.13 8.34
N THR A 526 40.91 11.46 8.38
CA THR A 526 41.32 12.23 9.56
C THR A 526 40.38 13.40 9.74
N ASP A 527 40.27 13.93 10.96
CA ASP A 527 39.44 15.09 11.28
C ASP A 527 39.63 16.22 10.27
N TYR A 528 38.51 16.77 9.81
CA TYR A 528 38.49 17.70 8.70
C TYR A 528 37.40 18.74 8.89
N SER A 529 37.52 19.82 8.12
CA SER A 529 36.52 20.88 8.13
C SER A 529 36.41 21.47 6.75
N PHE A 530 35.17 21.72 6.35
CA PHE A 530 34.85 22.37 5.10
C PHE A 530 33.60 23.23 5.26
N ALA A 531 33.42 24.14 4.32
CA ALA A 531 32.19 24.89 4.19
C ALA A 531 31.87 25.09 2.72
N ILE A 532 30.59 24.98 2.38
CA ILE A 532 30.04 25.37 1.09
C ILE A 532 29.15 26.59 1.30
N SER A 533 29.32 27.61 0.46
CA SER A 533 28.53 28.84 0.58
C SER A 533 28.18 29.44 -0.77
N GLN A 534 27.08 30.19 -0.81
CA GLN A 534 26.65 30.93 -1.97
C GLN A 534 26.19 32.32 -1.55
N ARG A 535 26.72 33.34 -2.22
CA ARG A 535 26.27 34.73 -2.07
C ARG A 535 25.17 35.01 -3.09
N LEU A 536 23.99 35.32 -2.58
CA LEU A 536 22.82 35.71 -3.34
C LEU A 536 22.66 37.22 -3.35
N GLU A 537 22.30 37.76 -4.50
CA GLU A 537 22.07 39.20 -4.72
C GLU A 537 20.76 39.40 -5.49
N GLY A 538 20.06 40.50 -5.20
CA GLY A 538 18.78 40.81 -5.82
C GLY A 538 17.60 40.01 -5.24
N VAL A 539 17.77 39.43 -4.04
CA VAL A 539 16.68 38.79 -3.30
C VAL A 539 15.75 39.90 -2.77
N PRO A 540 14.44 39.89 -3.06
CA PRO A 540 13.54 40.93 -2.55
C PRO A 540 13.57 41.03 -1.02
N ALA A 541 13.39 42.22 -0.47
CA ALA A 541 13.27 42.40 0.97
C ALA A 541 12.06 41.60 1.50
N GLY A 542 12.24 40.88 2.60
CA GLY A 542 11.21 39.97 3.15
C GLY A 542 11.79 38.93 4.10
N THR A 543 10.94 38.01 4.55
CA THR A 543 11.31 36.89 5.41
C THR A 543 11.35 35.60 4.59
N TYR A 544 12.42 34.83 4.75
CA TYR A 544 12.71 33.62 3.99
C TYR A 544 13.00 32.44 4.90
N ALA A 545 12.73 31.23 4.40
CA ALA A 545 13.17 29.99 5.00
C ALA A 545 14.39 29.51 4.22
N LEU A 546 15.47 29.20 4.94
CA LEU A 546 16.64 28.52 4.38
C LEU A 546 16.60 27.06 4.80
N SER A 547 16.69 26.12 3.86
CA SER A 547 16.86 24.70 4.16
C SER A 547 18.02 24.07 3.39
N ALA A 548 18.52 22.96 3.91
CA ALA A 548 19.43 22.06 3.22
C ALA A 548 19.21 20.63 3.74
N THR A 549 19.30 19.65 2.84
CA THR A 549 19.10 18.24 3.17
C THR A 549 20.44 17.52 3.23
N THR A 550 20.61 16.70 4.27
CA THR A 550 21.81 15.92 4.51
C THR A 550 21.49 14.45 4.78
N GLN A 551 22.42 13.59 4.40
CA GLN A 551 22.53 12.23 4.92
C GLN A 551 23.98 11.98 5.31
N GLY A 552 24.23 10.89 6.01
CA GLY A 552 25.57 10.51 6.43
C GLY A 552 25.57 9.84 7.79
N ASP A 553 26.73 9.45 8.27
CA ASP A 553 26.88 8.83 9.58
C ASP A 553 28.27 9.13 10.16
N ASP A 554 28.57 8.51 11.31
CA ASP A 554 29.86 8.51 11.99
C ASP A 554 30.33 9.90 12.49
N ALA A 555 29.42 10.88 12.58
CA ALA A 555 29.68 12.14 13.29
C ALA A 555 29.70 11.91 14.81
N GLY A 556 30.69 12.49 15.49
CA GLY A 556 30.87 12.39 16.94
C GLY A 556 30.07 13.43 17.72
N GLU A 557 29.89 13.23 19.04
CA GLU A 557 29.15 14.16 19.92
C GLU A 557 29.74 15.58 19.99
N THR A 558 31.01 15.74 19.60
CA THR A 558 31.71 17.04 19.59
C THR A 558 31.80 17.67 18.21
N ASP A 559 31.28 17.00 17.19
CA ASP A 559 31.29 17.50 15.82
C ASP A 559 30.25 18.62 15.66
N SER A 560 30.51 19.53 14.72
CA SER A 560 29.67 20.70 14.48
C SER A 560 29.28 20.78 13.02
N MET A 561 27.98 20.80 12.77
CA MET A 561 27.41 20.90 11.43
C MET A 561 26.29 21.94 11.48
N LEU A 562 26.46 23.02 10.72
CA LEU A 562 25.59 24.20 10.79
C LEU A 562 25.20 24.68 9.41
N LEU A 563 23.90 24.82 9.20
CA LEU A 563 23.31 25.63 8.14
C LEU A 563 23.21 27.06 8.65
N SER A 564 23.63 28.05 7.88
CA SER A 564 23.52 29.47 8.25
C SER A 564 23.15 30.38 7.09
N ALA A 565 22.48 31.49 7.44
CA ALA A 565 22.20 32.61 6.56
C ALA A 565 22.74 33.89 7.17
N SER A 566 23.50 34.67 6.40
CA SER A 566 24.04 35.97 6.80
C SER A 566 23.44 37.08 5.93
N THR A 567 22.78 38.04 6.58
CA THR A 567 22.18 39.24 5.95
C THR A 567 22.61 40.51 6.68
N ALA A 568 22.16 41.68 6.21
CA ALA A 568 22.33 42.94 6.94
C ALA A 568 21.65 42.95 8.33
N ALA A 569 20.66 42.08 8.57
CA ALA A 569 19.97 41.96 9.85
C ALA A 569 20.76 41.14 10.89
N GLY A 570 21.71 40.30 10.44
CA GLY A 570 22.50 39.43 11.30
C GLY A 570 22.77 38.07 10.65
N GLU A 571 23.33 37.16 11.44
CA GLU A 571 23.52 35.76 11.07
C GLU A 571 22.57 34.88 11.92
N VAL A 572 21.89 33.97 11.25
CA VAL A 572 21.02 32.95 11.85
C VAL A 572 21.49 31.57 11.41
N SER A 573 21.33 30.56 12.26
CA SER A 573 21.78 29.20 11.97
C SER A 573 20.89 28.13 12.58
N ALA A 574 20.92 26.93 11.99
CA ALA A 574 20.31 25.71 12.47
C ALA A 574 21.31 24.55 12.39
N PRO A 575 21.26 23.57 13.31
CA PRO A 575 22.09 22.38 13.22
C PRO A 575 21.71 21.53 12.00
N LEU A 576 22.71 20.96 11.35
CA LEU A 576 22.55 19.89 10.36
C LEU A 576 22.78 18.55 11.06
N GLU A 577 22.11 17.51 10.57
CA GLU A 577 22.18 16.16 11.16
C GLU A 577 22.53 15.11 10.10
N LEU A 578 23.27 14.09 10.54
CA LEU A 578 23.63 12.92 9.74
C LEU A 578 22.91 11.71 10.34
N ALA A 579 21.83 11.26 9.68
CA ALA A 579 20.88 10.30 10.25
C ALA A 579 21.07 8.85 9.79
N GLY A 580 22.12 8.57 9.02
CA GLY A 580 22.45 7.27 8.45
C GLY A 580 22.32 7.23 6.92
N TRP A 581 22.69 6.09 6.34
CA TRP A 581 22.61 5.87 4.89
C TRP A 581 21.16 5.83 4.40
N ARG A 582 20.87 6.68 3.40
CA ARG A 582 19.52 6.92 2.84
C ARG A 582 18.48 7.34 3.87
N ASN A 583 18.93 7.80 5.03
CA ASN A 583 18.09 8.42 6.04
C ASN A 583 18.36 9.93 6.01
N TRP A 584 17.42 10.66 5.41
CA TRP A 584 17.58 12.07 5.09
C TRP A 584 17.12 12.95 6.25
N SER A 585 17.90 13.99 6.56
CA SER A 585 17.54 15.03 7.52
C SER A 585 17.59 16.40 6.85
N THR A 586 16.54 17.20 7.01
CA THR A 586 16.47 18.56 6.45
C THR A 586 16.52 19.57 7.58
N ALA A 587 17.61 20.34 7.65
CA ALA A 587 17.67 21.48 8.55
C ALA A 587 16.94 22.67 7.93
N THR A 588 16.15 23.39 8.74
CA THR A 588 15.42 24.59 8.29
C THR A 588 15.64 25.76 9.25
N ILE A 589 15.86 26.95 8.71
CA ILE A 589 15.86 28.23 9.40
C ILE A 589 14.64 29.01 8.89
N ASP A 590 13.58 29.12 9.71
CA ASP A 590 12.28 29.68 9.27
C ASP A 590 12.26 31.21 9.13
N GLU A 591 13.24 31.93 9.70
CA GLU A 591 13.22 33.40 9.79
C GLU A 591 14.55 34.04 9.34
N VAL A 592 14.82 33.98 8.04
CA VAL A 592 15.91 34.72 7.39
C VAL A 592 15.38 36.06 6.89
N VAL A 593 15.68 37.15 7.59
CA VAL A 593 15.26 38.50 7.21
C VAL A 593 16.24 39.10 6.20
N VAL A 594 15.78 39.29 4.96
CA VAL A 594 16.52 39.96 3.89
C VAL A 594 16.10 41.43 3.85
N GLY A 595 17.09 42.34 3.93
CA GLY A 595 16.86 43.78 3.90
C GLY A 595 16.77 44.34 2.49
N ASP A 596 16.58 45.67 2.38
CA ASP A 596 16.48 46.39 1.10
C ASP A 596 17.73 46.31 0.22
N ASP A 597 18.88 45.87 0.77
CA ASP A 597 20.09 45.61 -0.01
C ASP A 597 19.99 44.34 -0.85
N GLY A 598 19.04 43.45 -0.51
CA GLY A 598 18.74 42.22 -1.25
C GLY A 598 19.88 41.22 -1.29
N VAL A 599 20.72 41.23 -0.26
CA VAL A 599 21.92 40.40 -0.14
C VAL A 599 21.75 39.39 0.99
N VAL A 600 22.00 38.12 0.67
CA VAL A 600 22.06 37.04 1.66
C VAL A 600 23.18 36.08 1.26
N THR A 601 23.94 35.61 2.24
CA THR A 601 24.91 34.53 2.04
C THR A 601 24.43 33.31 2.78
N VAL A 602 24.18 32.23 2.06
CA VAL A 602 23.80 30.93 2.63
C VAL A 602 25.05 30.05 2.73
N SER A 603 25.17 29.27 3.80
CA SER A 603 26.35 28.43 4.04
C SER A 603 25.96 27.15 4.78
N ALA A 604 26.62 26.04 4.43
CA ALA A 604 26.64 24.84 5.25
C ALA A 604 28.10 24.56 5.64
N ALA A 605 28.38 24.51 6.94
CA ALA A 605 29.72 24.38 7.50
C ALA A 605 29.82 23.14 8.38
N PHE A 606 30.89 22.38 8.20
CA PHE A 606 31.15 21.10 8.84
C PHE A 606 32.53 21.09 9.48
N THR A 607 32.59 20.70 10.75
CA THR A 607 33.81 20.32 11.46
C THR A 607 33.52 18.97 12.09
N VAL A 608 34.07 17.92 11.48
CA VAL A 608 33.73 16.52 11.79
C VAL A 608 34.98 15.68 11.99
N GLN A 609 34.87 14.61 12.76
CA GLN A 609 35.95 13.66 12.98
C GLN A 609 36.27 12.83 11.73
N GLY A 610 37.46 12.25 11.69
CA GLY A 610 37.84 11.31 10.62
C GLY A 610 36.92 10.09 10.58
N GLY A 611 36.45 9.71 9.39
CA GLY A 611 35.51 8.61 9.19
C GLY A 611 34.06 9.05 9.00
N ALA A 612 33.66 10.20 9.56
CA ALA A 612 32.37 10.81 9.26
C ALA A 612 32.23 11.01 7.76
N TRP A 613 31.06 10.69 7.21
CA TRP A 613 30.76 10.81 5.79
C TRP A 613 29.35 11.34 5.60
N GLY A 614 29.07 11.90 4.43
CA GLY A 614 27.72 12.29 4.09
C GLY A 614 27.60 13.11 2.82
N ASN A 615 26.39 13.60 2.60
CA ASN A 615 26.00 14.40 1.45
C ASN A 615 25.27 15.66 1.92
N VAL A 616 25.44 16.76 1.18
CA VAL A 616 24.59 17.96 1.26
C VAL A 616 23.93 18.15 -0.09
N ASP A 617 22.63 18.38 -0.09
CA ASP A 617 21.81 18.51 -1.29
C ASP A 617 20.56 19.39 -1.03
N ALA A 618 19.81 19.70 -2.08
CA ALA A 618 18.54 20.43 -2.07
C ALA A 618 18.55 21.69 -1.19
N VAL A 619 19.52 22.58 -1.41
CA VAL A 619 19.62 23.83 -0.65
C VAL A 619 18.57 24.82 -1.15
N THR A 620 17.65 25.26 -0.29
CA THR A 620 16.57 26.18 -0.69
C THR A 620 16.58 27.47 0.10
N LEU A 621 16.26 28.58 -0.55
CA LEU A 621 15.93 29.85 0.09
C LEU A 621 14.64 30.38 -0.54
N SER A 622 13.52 30.23 0.16
CA SER A 622 12.18 30.59 -0.35
C SER A 622 11.45 31.52 0.61
N GLN A 623 10.67 32.45 0.07
CA GLN A 623 9.95 33.45 0.87
C GLN A 623 8.81 32.81 1.69
N VAL A 624 8.68 33.17 2.96
CA VAL A 624 7.73 32.57 3.95
C VAL A 624 6.58 33.53 4.27
N ASP A 625 6.12 34.33 3.32
CA ASP A 625 5.01 35.26 3.54
C ASP A 625 3.75 34.47 3.95
N ARG A 626 3.54 34.27 5.26
CA ARG A 626 2.30 33.75 5.83
C ARG A 626 1.42 34.94 6.13
N THR A 627 0.37 35.11 5.34
CA THR A 627 -0.73 35.96 5.77
C THR A 627 -1.55 35.14 6.77
N GLU A 628 -1.46 35.44 8.07
CA GLU A 628 -2.44 34.90 9.02
C GLU A 628 -3.80 35.52 8.69
N ILE A 629 -4.64 34.75 8.03
CA ILE A 629 -6.04 35.09 7.70
C ILE A 629 -6.98 34.35 8.64
N ASP A 630 -8.13 34.95 8.96
CA ASP A 630 -9.19 34.29 9.72
C ASP A 630 -10.04 33.44 8.78
N THR A 631 -9.84 32.12 8.83
CA THR A 631 -10.56 31.10 8.03
C THR A 631 -11.80 30.55 8.73
N THR A 632 -12.09 30.96 9.97
CA THR A 632 -13.12 30.34 10.83
C THR A 632 -14.49 30.27 10.15
N ALA A 633 -14.89 31.34 9.45
CA ALA A 633 -16.17 31.39 8.77
C ALA A 633 -16.22 30.52 7.51
N LEU A 634 -15.10 30.43 6.78
CA LEU A 634 -14.96 29.61 5.58
C LEU A 634 -15.04 28.13 5.94
N GLU A 635 -14.28 27.71 6.95
CA GLU A 635 -14.28 26.34 7.46
C GLU A 635 -15.65 25.91 8.00
N ALA A 636 -16.36 26.80 8.69
CA ALA A 636 -17.72 26.54 9.16
C ALA A 636 -18.71 26.34 8.01
N ALA A 637 -18.64 27.18 6.97
CA ALA A 637 -19.48 27.05 5.78
C ALA A 637 -19.14 25.78 4.99
N LEU A 638 -17.85 25.41 4.92
CA LEU A 638 -17.38 24.17 4.31
C LEU A 638 -17.96 22.96 5.04
N ALA A 639 -17.87 22.93 6.38
CA ALA A 639 -18.46 21.87 7.17
C ALA A 639 -19.98 21.73 6.96
N GLU A 640 -20.70 22.85 6.79
CA GLU A 640 -22.13 22.82 6.46
C GLU A 640 -22.38 22.25 5.06
N ALA A 641 -21.58 22.63 4.06
CA ALA A 641 -21.68 22.11 2.71
C ALA A 641 -21.45 20.60 2.64
N TRP A 642 -20.46 20.08 3.37
CA TRP A 642 -20.20 18.64 3.48
C TRP A 642 -21.30 17.87 4.21
N ALA A 643 -22.07 18.54 5.09
CA ALA A 643 -23.19 17.93 5.81
C ALA A 643 -24.50 17.89 5.00
N VAL A 644 -24.54 18.46 3.79
CA VAL A 644 -25.74 18.48 2.94
C VAL A 644 -26.12 17.07 2.50
N ASP A 645 -27.37 16.66 2.78
CA ASP A 645 -27.95 15.47 2.16
C ASP A 645 -28.26 15.75 0.69
N ARG A 646 -27.30 15.39 -0.16
CA ARG A 646 -27.33 15.64 -1.60
C ARG A 646 -28.52 14.98 -2.31
N SER A 647 -29.14 13.95 -1.72
CA SER A 647 -30.30 13.27 -2.32
C SER A 647 -31.55 14.15 -2.40
N LEU A 648 -31.58 15.24 -1.62
CA LEU A 648 -32.73 16.13 -1.49
C LEU A 648 -32.73 17.28 -2.51
N TYR A 649 -31.65 17.46 -3.28
CA TYR A 649 -31.44 18.67 -4.09
C TYR A 649 -31.21 18.35 -5.57
N THR A 650 -31.46 19.33 -6.44
CA THR A 650 -31.23 19.19 -7.87
C THR A 650 -29.75 19.08 -8.19
N ALA A 651 -29.41 18.34 -9.26
CA ALA A 651 -28.04 18.24 -9.74
C ALA A 651 -27.46 19.61 -10.15
N GLU A 652 -28.29 20.53 -10.64
CA GLU A 652 -27.86 21.87 -11.05
C GLU A 652 -27.43 22.71 -9.85
N SER A 653 -28.24 22.76 -8.78
CA SER A 653 -27.88 23.51 -7.57
C SER A 653 -26.72 22.87 -6.82
N LEU A 654 -26.61 21.54 -6.82
CA LEU A 654 -25.47 20.84 -6.23
C LEU A 654 -24.16 21.12 -6.98
N ARG A 655 -24.19 21.25 -8.30
CA ARG A 655 -23.00 21.62 -9.08
C ARG A 655 -22.49 23.01 -8.70
N VAL A 656 -23.40 23.95 -8.40
CA VAL A 656 -23.01 25.30 -7.90
C VAL A 656 -22.37 25.21 -6.52
N LEU A 657 -22.89 24.33 -5.65
CA LEU A 657 -22.28 24.07 -4.34
C LEU A 657 -20.88 23.46 -4.47
N ASP A 658 -20.71 22.45 -5.34
CA ASP A 658 -19.43 21.78 -5.55
C ASP A 658 -18.36 22.76 -6.06
N ASP A 659 -18.73 23.64 -6.99
CA ASP A 659 -17.86 24.69 -7.53
C ASP A 659 -17.40 25.69 -6.46
N ALA A 660 -18.29 26.02 -5.50
CA ALA A 660 -17.98 26.88 -4.37
C ALA A 660 -17.12 26.18 -3.30
N VAL A 661 -17.35 24.88 -3.07
CA VAL A 661 -16.54 24.03 -2.18
C VAL A 661 -15.11 23.96 -2.71
N GLU A 662 -14.92 23.68 -4.00
CA GLU A 662 -13.60 23.59 -4.61
C GLU A 662 -12.81 24.90 -4.47
N LYS A 663 -13.46 26.06 -4.72
CA LYS A 663 -12.84 27.38 -4.51
C LYS A 663 -12.44 27.62 -3.07
N ALA A 664 -13.29 27.20 -2.11
CA ALA A 664 -12.99 27.31 -0.69
C ALA A 664 -11.75 26.47 -0.32
N GLU A 665 -11.65 25.24 -0.80
CA GLU A 665 -10.51 24.35 -0.58
C GLU A 665 -9.23 24.91 -1.20
N VAL A 666 -9.30 25.44 -2.42
CA VAL A 666 -8.16 26.10 -3.08
C VAL A 666 -7.66 27.30 -2.27
N VAL A 667 -8.56 28.12 -1.71
CA VAL A 667 -8.19 29.26 -0.86
C VAL A 667 -7.55 28.80 0.44
N LEU A 668 -8.09 27.76 1.08
CA LEU A 668 -7.53 27.20 2.32
C LEU A 668 -6.15 26.57 2.11
N ALA A 669 -5.91 25.97 0.95
CA ALA A 669 -4.60 25.44 0.57
C ALA A 669 -3.58 26.52 0.19
N GLY A 670 -4.04 27.73 -0.13
CA GLY A 670 -3.21 28.83 -0.63
C GLY A 670 -2.38 29.50 0.45
N SER A 671 -1.06 29.27 0.45
CA SER A 671 -0.14 29.89 1.42
C SER A 671 -0.10 31.43 1.37
N ARG A 672 -0.57 32.03 0.28
CA ARG A 672 -0.63 33.49 0.09
C ARG A 672 -2.04 34.03 -0.10
N ALA A 673 -3.06 33.29 0.34
CA ALA A 673 -4.43 33.81 0.36
C ALA A 673 -4.53 35.06 1.23
N GLU A 674 -5.29 36.06 0.79
CA GLU A 674 -5.60 37.26 1.57
C GLU A 674 -6.96 37.10 2.26
N GLN A 675 -7.23 37.89 3.31
CA GLN A 675 -8.54 37.86 3.99
C GLN A 675 -9.70 38.09 3.02
N ALA A 676 -9.48 38.90 1.97
CA ALA A 676 -10.48 39.14 0.94
C ALA A 676 -10.80 37.88 0.11
N ASP A 677 -9.84 36.98 -0.12
CA ASP A 677 -10.07 35.70 -0.81
C ASP A 677 -10.94 34.79 0.08
N ALA A 678 -10.62 34.69 1.39
CA ALA A 678 -11.39 33.90 2.35
C ALA A 678 -12.82 34.42 2.53
N ASP A 679 -13.00 35.74 2.65
CA ASP A 679 -14.31 36.38 2.76
C ASP A 679 -15.16 36.16 1.48
N ALA A 680 -14.52 36.23 0.31
CA ALA A 680 -15.18 36.00 -0.98
C ALA A 680 -15.58 34.53 -1.16
N ALA A 681 -14.70 33.58 -0.86
CA ALA A 681 -14.99 32.15 -0.90
C ALA A 681 -16.11 31.79 0.08
N THR A 682 -16.08 32.35 1.30
CA THR A 682 -17.14 32.16 2.30
C THR A 682 -18.48 32.64 1.76
N SER A 683 -18.50 33.82 1.12
CA SER A 683 -19.73 34.38 0.54
C SER A 683 -20.29 33.50 -0.57
N LEU A 684 -19.43 33.01 -1.49
CA LEU A 684 -19.84 32.09 -2.55
C LEU A 684 -20.44 30.81 -1.99
N LEU A 685 -19.81 30.23 -0.97
CA LEU A 685 -20.24 28.98 -0.38
C LEU A 685 -21.58 29.12 0.37
N VAL A 686 -21.74 30.19 1.14
CA VAL A 686 -23.00 30.53 1.82
C VAL A 686 -24.12 30.81 0.81
N GLU A 687 -23.83 31.52 -0.29
CA GLU A 687 -24.79 31.75 -1.36
C GLU A 687 -25.20 30.45 -2.07
N ALA A 688 -24.25 29.55 -2.33
CA ALA A 688 -24.52 28.25 -2.93
C ALA A 688 -25.37 27.36 -2.02
N LEU A 689 -25.08 27.33 -0.71
CA LEU A 689 -25.90 26.63 0.28
C LEU A 689 -27.33 27.18 0.34
N ALA A 690 -27.48 28.50 0.34
CA ALA A 690 -28.80 29.15 0.33
C ALA A 690 -29.54 28.96 -1.01
N GLY A 691 -28.79 28.73 -2.10
CA GLY A 691 -29.29 28.51 -3.46
C GLY A 691 -29.61 27.06 -3.79
N LEU A 692 -29.49 26.12 -2.83
CA LEU A 692 -29.86 24.73 -3.02
C LEU A 692 -31.36 24.59 -3.35
N GLU A 693 -31.66 23.96 -4.47
CA GLU A 693 -33.03 23.76 -4.95
C GLU A 693 -33.47 22.33 -4.67
N PRO A 694 -34.63 22.09 -4.03
CA PRO A 694 -35.12 20.74 -3.78
C PRO A 694 -35.32 19.95 -5.07
N ALA A 695 -34.94 18.68 -5.07
CA ALA A 695 -35.27 17.77 -6.16
C ALA A 695 -36.80 17.65 -6.29
N ASP A 696 -37.34 17.74 -7.51
CA ASP A 696 -38.78 17.68 -7.75
C ASP A 696 -39.36 16.31 -7.36
N ASP A 697 -40.21 16.31 -6.33
CA ASP A 697 -41.09 15.18 -6.04
C ASP A 697 -42.10 15.03 -7.20
N GLY A 698 -41.87 14.09 -8.11
CA GLY A 698 -42.89 13.71 -9.10
C GLY A 698 -44.28 13.52 -8.46
N PRO A 699 -45.38 13.87 -9.15
CA PRO A 699 -46.67 14.07 -8.48
C PRO A 699 -47.29 12.74 -8.06
N GLY A 700 -47.33 12.47 -6.74
CA GLY A 700 -48.28 11.51 -6.19
C GLY A 700 -47.84 10.70 -4.97
N ARG A 701 -47.84 11.32 -3.79
CA ARG A 701 -48.25 10.61 -2.56
C ARG A 701 -49.36 11.41 -1.87
N PRO A 702 -50.58 10.86 -1.71
CA PRO A 702 -51.63 11.57 -1.00
C PRO A 702 -51.33 11.61 0.50
N CYS A 703 -51.34 12.80 1.08
CA CYS A 703 -51.33 12.98 2.54
C CYS A 703 -52.48 12.17 3.15
N ARG A 704 -52.17 11.26 4.09
CA ARG A 704 -53.19 10.60 4.92
C ARG A 704 -53.59 11.53 6.08
N PRO A 705 -54.88 11.66 6.42
CA PRO A 705 -55.31 12.41 7.60
C PRO A 705 -54.95 11.66 8.88
N GLY A 706 -54.55 12.41 9.91
CA GLY A 706 -54.14 11.91 11.21
C GLY A 706 -55.16 11.00 11.90
N GLY A 707 -54.70 9.83 12.32
CA GLY A 707 -55.38 8.94 13.24
C GLY A 707 -54.40 8.50 14.30
N GLY A 708 -54.66 8.87 15.55
CA GLY A 708 -53.85 8.49 16.70
C GLY A 708 -53.83 6.98 16.94
N GLY A 709 -52.64 6.46 17.22
CA GLY A 709 -52.35 5.10 17.67
C GLY A 709 -50.95 5.03 18.30
N PRO A 710 -50.68 4.08 19.21
CA PRO A 710 -49.60 4.18 20.20
C PRO A 710 -48.21 4.03 19.58
N GLY A 711 -47.21 4.65 20.22
CA GLY A 711 -45.84 4.77 19.74
C GLY A 711 -45.16 3.44 19.40
N HIS A 712 -44.47 3.43 18.26
CA HIS A 712 -43.46 2.44 17.93
C HIS A 712 -42.16 2.76 18.69
N PRO A 713 -41.41 1.73 19.15
CA PRO A 713 -40.08 1.94 19.76
C PRO A 713 -39.16 2.66 18.78
N GLY A 714 -38.30 3.55 19.29
CA GLY A 714 -37.37 4.34 18.49
C GLY A 714 -36.45 3.45 17.65
N HIS A 715 -36.22 3.87 16.41
CA HIS A 715 -35.12 3.36 15.60
C HIS A 715 -33.78 3.72 16.29
N PRO A 716 -32.79 2.81 16.34
CA PRO A 716 -31.42 3.17 16.72
C PRO A 716 -30.92 4.32 15.83
N GLY A 717 -30.15 5.24 16.41
CA GLY A 717 -29.51 6.33 15.66
C GLY A 717 -28.61 5.77 14.56
N GLY A 718 -28.61 6.45 13.41
CA GLY A 718 -27.60 6.19 12.37
C GLY A 718 -26.19 6.52 12.87
N PRO A 719 -25.14 5.96 12.25
CA PRO A 719 -23.75 6.22 12.62
C PRO A 719 -23.43 7.72 12.52
N GLY A 720 -22.60 8.23 13.43
CA GLY A 720 -21.95 9.52 13.26
C GLY A 720 -20.90 9.42 12.14
N HIS A 721 -20.76 10.48 11.35
CA HIS A 721 -19.75 10.52 10.29
C HIS A 721 -18.32 10.73 10.85
N PRO A 722 -17.30 10.25 10.12
CA PRO A 722 -15.90 10.23 10.56
C PRO A 722 -15.35 11.63 10.84
N GLY A 723 -14.48 11.74 11.85
CA GLY A 723 -13.69 12.95 12.06
C GLY A 723 -12.65 13.11 10.95
N HIS A 724 -12.34 14.36 10.60
CA HIS A 724 -11.19 14.69 9.75
C HIS A 724 -9.91 14.06 10.31
N PRO A 725 -9.03 13.46 9.47
CA PRO A 725 -7.68 13.12 9.88
C PRO A 725 -6.99 14.37 10.39
N GLY A 726 -6.51 14.33 11.63
CA GLY A 726 -5.62 15.37 12.15
C GLY A 726 -4.30 15.34 11.37
N HIS A 727 -3.68 16.51 11.21
CA HIS A 727 -2.30 16.61 10.72
C HIS A 727 -1.40 15.61 11.46
N PRO A 728 -0.53 14.84 10.77
CA PRO A 728 0.44 13.99 11.44
C PRO A 728 1.27 14.80 12.42
N GLY A 729 1.14 14.50 13.71
CA GLY A 729 2.14 14.90 14.69
C GLY A 729 3.40 14.09 14.44
N HIS A 730 4.56 14.75 14.48
CA HIS A 730 5.86 14.07 14.44
C HIS A 730 5.91 12.95 15.50
N PRO A 731 6.32 11.71 15.14
CA PRO A 731 6.60 10.67 16.13
C PRO A 731 7.65 11.16 17.12
N GLY A 732 7.32 11.17 18.41
CA GLY A 732 8.30 11.33 19.47
C GLY A 732 9.19 10.09 19.57
N HIS A 733 10.50 10.28 19.69
CA HIS A 733 11.47 9.19 19.80
C HIS A 733 11.19 8.23 20.97
N PRO A 734 11.30 6.90 20.78
CA PRO A 734 11.57 5.96 21.86
C PRO A 734 12.94 6.28 22.49
N GLY A 735 12.98 6.47 23.81
CA GLY A 735 14.23 6.68 24.53
C GLY A 735 15.14 5.46 24.47
N HIS A 736 16.46 5.68 24.32
CA HIS A 736 17.45 4.61 24.32
C HIS A 736 17.44 3.80 25.64
N PRO A 737 17.55 2.45 25.56
CA PRO A 737 17.81 1.62 26.73
C PRO A 737 19.16 1.98 27.38
N GLY A 738 19.14 2.34 28.67
CA GLY A 738 20.35 2.60 29.44
C GLY A 738 21.22 1.35 29.60
N HIS A 739 22.55 1.55 29.60
CA HIS A 739 23.52 0.47 29.83
C HIS A 739 23.32 -0.24 31.19
N PRO A 740 23.67 -1.54 31.30
CA PRO A 740 23.45 -2.33 32.52
C PRO A 740 24.28 -1.78 33.70
N GLY A 741 23.60 -1.34 34.76
CA GLY A 741 24.23 -1.01 36.04
C GLY A 741 24.66 -2.27 36.80
N GLY A 742 25.92 -2.31 37.24
CA GLY A 742 26.46 -3.37 38.10
C GLY A 742 25.79 -3.48 39.48
N PRO A 743 26.00 -4.58 40.21
CA PRO A 743 25.20 -4.93 41.39
C PRO A 743 25.49 -4.01 42.58
N GLY A 744 24.44 -3.36 43.11
CA GLY A 744 24.48 -2.53 44.31
C GLY A 744 23.89 -3.21 45.54
N HIS A 745 24.60 -3.11 46.66
CA HIS A 745 24.28 -3.70 47.97
C HIS A 745 23.05 -3.09 48.68
N ALA A 746 22.55 -3.83 49.68
CA ALA A 746 21.36 -3.55 50.49
C ALA A 746 21.48 -2.37 51.49
N GLY A 747 20.34 -1.72 51.80
CA GLY A 747 20.00 -1.27 53.16
C GLY A 747 19.33 0.11 53.38
N HIS A 748 17.99 0.08 53.60
CA HIS A 748 17.21 0.79 54.65
C HIS A 748 16.75 2.28 54.55
N PRO A 749 15.63 2.65 55.27
CA PRO A 749 14.50 3.40 54.70
C PRO A 749 14.17 4.79 55.32
N GLY A 750 13.24 5.52 54.69
CA GLY A 750 12.47 6.66 55.23
C GLY A 750 12.17 7.70 54.12
N GLY A 751 11.01 8.36 53.99
CA GLY A 751 9.73 8.35 54.69
C GLY A 751 8.74 9.33 54.02
N SER A 752 7.45 9.06 54.19
CA SER A 752 6.27 9.94 54.30
C SER A 752 5.95 11.06 53.28
N ASP A 753 4.68 11.00 52.82
CA ASP A 753 3.72 12.07 52.45
C ASP A 753 3.91 12.78 51.09
N VAL A 754 2.91 13.02 50.22
CA VAL A 754 1.50 13.40 50.38
C VAL A 754 0.65 12.93 49.17
N GLU A 755 -0.57 12.44 49.42
CA GLU A 755 -1.64 12.15 48.43
C GLU A 755 -2.23 13.43 47.78
N HIS A 756 -2.50 13.42 46.48
CA HIS A 756 -3.46 14.35 45.83
C HIS A 756 -4.60 13.58 45.17
N ARG A 757 -5.80 13.79 45.72
CA ARG A 757 -7.09 13.30 45.22
C ARG A 757 -7.56 14.18 44.06
N GLY A 758 -8.03 13.55 42.98
CA GLY A 758 -8.75 14.21 41.88
C GLY A 758 -10.08 14.81 42.34
N GLY A 759 -10.42 15.98 41.80
CA GLY A 759 -11.69 16.67 42.03
C GLY A 759 -12.84 16.12 41.17
N PRO A 760 -14.10 16.26 41.61
CA PRO A 760 -15.26 15.76 40.87
C PRO A 760 -15.69 16.69 39.73
N GLY A 761 -16.12 16.11 38.61
CA GLY A 761 -16.62 16.81 37.43
C GLY A 761 -17.94 17.56 37.64
N HIS A 762 -18.16 18.58 36.81
CA HIS A 762 -19.35 19.43 36.83
C HIS A 762 -20.58 18.73 36.22
N PRO A 763 -21.81 18.96 36.74
CA PRO A 763 -23.02 18.43 36.12
C PRO A 763 -23.47 19.27 34.91
N GLY A 764 -23.93 18.59 33.86
CA GLY A 764 -24.50 19.19 32.65
C GLY A 764 -25.78 20.00 32.93
N GLY A 765 -25.94 21.11 32.20
CA GLY A 765 -27.10 21.99 32.30
C GLY A 765 -28.39 21.38 31.71
N PRO A 766 -29.58 21.82 32.15
CA PRO A 766 -30.85 21.30 31.66
C PRO A 766 -31.20 21.85 30.26
N GLY A 767 -31.78 21.00 29.41
CA GLY A 767 -32.26 21.35 28.08
C GLY A 767 -33.41 22.38 28.11
N GLY A 768 -33.38 23.32 27.15
CA GLY A 768 -34.39 24.37 27.01
C GLY A 768 -35.74 23.84 26.47
N PRO A 769 -36.86 24.55 26.73
CA PRO A 769 -38.17 24.15 26.26
C PRO A 769 -38.38 24.45 24.76
N GLY A 770 -39.01 23.52 24.04
CA GLY A 770 -39.34 23.65 22.61
C GLY A 770 -40.32 24.79 22.33
N GLY A 771 -40.05 25.56 21.28
CA GLY A 771 -40.89 26.68 20.83
C GLY A 771 -42.18 26.24 20.12
N PRO A 772 -43.22 27.08 20.08
CA PRO A 772 -44.49 26.76 19.44
C PRO A 772 -44.41 26.86 17.91
N GLY A 773 -44.97 25.87 17.21
CA GLY A 773 -45.08 25.84 15.75
C GLY A 773 -45.93 26.99 15.18
N ARG A 774 -45.48 27.58 14.08
CA ARG A 774 -46.23 28.58 13.31
C ARG A 774 -47.20 27.91 12.32
N PRO A 775 -48.37 28.51 12.04
CA PRO A 775 -49.31 27.97 11.06
C PRO A 775 -48.86 28.27 9.62
N CYS A 776 -49.00 27.28 8.74
CA CYS A 776 -48.76 27.38 7.30
C CYS A 776 -49.69 28.41 6.63
N ARG A 777 -49.16 29.16 5.68
CA ARG A 777 -49.89 29.77 4.58
C ARG A 777 -49.34 29.25 3.27
#